data_AF-A0A958G2C6-F1
#
_entry.id   AF-A0A958G2C6-F1
#
_cell.length_a   1.000
_cell.length_b   1.000
_cell.length_c   1.000
_cell.angle_alpha   90.00
_cell.angle_beta   90.00
_cell.angle_gamma   90.00
#
_symmetry.space_group_name_H-M   'P 1'
#
loop_
_entity.id
_entity.type
_entity.pdbx_description
1 polymer ?
#
loop_
_entity_poly.entity_id
_entity_poly.type
_entity_poly.pdbx_seq_one_letter_code
_entity_poly.pdbx_strand_id
1 'polypeptide(L)'
;MNALRRFLGKSLVLGMILAAPALLAQTNEDCLDCHDDPELTTERQGREVSVYVNFNILKKSVHSEHECIDCHEDASDDHPERLAAVNCGSCHDDAMAQFEAGIHGQALKRGDIYAPTCKECHGTHNIIPPSDPASRTFKMNIPVLCGKCHREGAPVARTYNISEHNILENYTQSIHGEGLFKKGLMVSATCNDCHSNHLILPHTNPKSSISMNNIANTCMVCHARIEEVHTKVIRGELWEKEPGAIPACTDCHPPHKVNRQNIVAQIADRACLRCHSKLDIHRVENGDTASVYIDKKTLGNSVHRDIPCVKCHSDVSTHLSRPCSTAGRVDCSNCHSEVANLYFDSGHGQAYFEKNPNAPYCTDCHGTHDAKSHFDETSLTYRATIPQLCGECHKADGKAATVEGLKEVNAFFDYTQTVHGKGLTEKGLLPSAVCTDCHTTHHNLPAADERSSVYWKNIPSTCASCHRGIFKEYEASVHAISNVNDTKEKLPTCADCHSAHGIFETHQDRFMSEVTLQCGSCHQDLSETYTQTIHGKAYQLGYLESAKCSDCHGAHRILGVNNPNSMVGARNIVATCQKCHEDANARFTGYLTHATHHDRDKFPILYYTYWFMTTLLISVFGFFGVHTLLWLPRSIQGIRERKQREAKAHASGMSKYYIQRFTTSQRLTHIFVIISFLALALTGMLLKFSGLSWARFIVDLMGGVSGAGLIHRFAAIITFGYFAFHLFSLIKKKRDRRMSIKDMLSGPNSLMFNLQDLKDFGATLKWFFGLG
;
A
#
# COMPACT_ATOMS: atom_id res chain seq x y z
N MET A 1 -16.52 -52.99 17.48
CA MET A 1 -17.24 -53.65 18.58
C MET A 1 -18.69 -53.19 18.47
N ASN A 2 -19.72 -53.96 18.13
CA ASN A 2 -19.92 -55.40 18.10
C ASN A 2 -20.90 -55.73 16.99
N ALA A 3 -20.51 -56.68 16.14
CA ALA A 3 -21.46 -57.58 15.51
C ALA A 3 -21.92 -58.62 16.54
N LEU A 4 -23.00 -59.32 16.19
CA LEU A 4 -23.49 -60.61 16.69
C LEU A 4 -24.59 -60.66 17.78
N ARG A 5 -25.63 -61.40 17.36
CA ARG A 5 -26.54 -62.31 18.08
C ARG A 5 -27.88 -61.76 18.57
N ARG A 6 -28.94 -62.18 17.88
CA ARG A 6 -30.00 -63.11 18.35
C ARG A 6 -31.15 -63.14 17.31
N PHE A 7 -31.86 -64.23 17.01
CA PHE A 7 -31.77 -65.66 17.31
C PHE A 7 -32.90 -66.34 16.51
N LEU A 8 -32.61 -67.54 15.97
CA LEU A 8 -33.50 -68.70 15.74
C LEU A 8 -34.88 -68.57 15.09
N GLY A 9 -35.10 -69.42 14.07
CA GLY A 9 -36.45 -69.88 13.72
C GLY A 9 -36.60 -70.63 12.39
N LYS A 10 -35.82 -71.69 12.13
CA LYS A 10 -36.18 -72.71 11.14
C LYS A 10 -36.81 -73.89 11.87
N SER A 11 -38.05 -74.23 11.50
CA SER A 11 -38.52 -75.59 11.14
C SER A 11 -39.98 -75.88 11.58
N LEU A 12 -40.76 -76.29 10.57
CA LEU A 12 -41.65 -77.47 10.53
C LEU A 12 -43.19 -77.27 10.61
N VAL A 13 -43.86 -78.00 9.70
CA VAL A 13 -45.24 -78.53 9.68
C VAL A 13 -46.31 -77.59 9.08
N LEU A 14 -46.64 -77.72 7.79
CA LEU A 14 -47.56 -78.69 7.13
C LEU A 14 -49.03 -78.22 7.16
N GLY A 15 -49.58 -78.04 5.97
CA GLY A 15 -51.01 -78.26 5.71
C GLY A 15 -51.90 -77.03 5.64
N MET A 16 -51.97 -76.41 4.47
CA MET A 16 -53.25 -76.11 3.80
C MET A 16 -52.96 -75.57 2.39
N ILE A 17 -52.98 -76.48 1.42
CA ILE A 17 -53.26 -76.15 0.02
C ILE A 17 -54.75 -75.77 0.02
N LEU A 18 -55.03 -74.49 0.26
CA LEU A 18 -56.30 -73.90 -0.13
C LEU A 18 -56.15 -73.52 -1.59
N ALA A 19 -56.90 -74.23 -2.43
CA ALA A 19 -57.16 -73.85 -3.81
C ALA A 19 -57.75 -72.43 -3.81
N ALA A 20 -56.89 -71.43 -4.00
CA ALA A 20 -57.33 -70.18 -4.59
C ALA A 20 -57.64 -70.50 -6.07
N PRO A 21 -58.79 -70.08 -6.61
CA PRO A 21 -58.96 -70.12 -8.05
C PRO A 21 -57.80 -69.34 -8.64
N ALA A 22 -57.10 -69.93 -9.61
CA ALA A 22 -56.23 -69.17 -10.47
C ALA A 22 -57.08 -68.04 -11.06
N LEU A 23 -56.91 -66.82 -10.55
CA LEU A 23 -57.11 -65.65 -11.38
C LEU A 23 -56.14 -65.87 -12.53
N LEU A 24 -56.67 -66.30 -13.67
CA LEU A 24 -55.93 -66.33 -14.92
C LEU A 24 -55.36 -64.92 -15.08
N ALA A 25 -54.05 -64.77 -15.00
CA ALA A 25 -53.41 -63.51 -15.33
C ALA A 25 -53.74 -63.26 -16.79
N GLN A 26 -54.65 -62.31 -17.04
CA GLN A 26 -55.00 -61.92 -18.39
C GLN A 26 -53.83 -61.18 -19.01
N THR A 27 -53.51 -61.54 -20.24
CA THR A 27 -52.47 -60.91 -21.02
C THR A 27 -53.06 -59.75 -21.82
N ASN A 28 -52.19 -58.83 -22.26
CA ASN A 28 -52.54 -57.77 -23.20
C ASN A 28 -53.20 -58.33 -24.48
N GLU A 29 -52.83 -59.53 -24.93
CA GLU A 29 -53.41 -60.17 -26.12
C GLU A 29 -54.91 -60.44 -25.93
N ASP A 30 -55.32 -60.91 -24.74
CA ASP A 30 -56.72 -61.22 -24.42
C ASP A 30 -57.62 -59.96 -24.51
N CYS A 31 -57.10 -58.79 -24.11
CA CYS A 31 -57.82 -57.52 -24.24
C CYS A 31 -57.84 -57.01 -25.70
N LEU A 32 -56.74 -57.20 -26.44
CA LEU A 32 -56.56 -56.67 -27.80
C LEU A 32 -57.35 -57.44 -28.85
N ASP A 33 -57.74 -58.69 -28.58
CA ASP A 33 -58.66 -59.46 -29.43
C ASP A 33 -59.95 -58.70 -29.75
N CYS A 34 -60.42 -57.86 -28.80
CA CYS A 34 -61.55 -56.96 -29.00
C CYS A 34 -61.10 -55.51 -29.20
N HIS A 35 -60.13 -55.02 -28.44
CA HIS A 35 -59.79 -53.59 -28.39
C HIS A 35 -58.80 -53.10 -29.47
N ASP A 36 -58.31 -53.95 -30.37
CA ASP A 36 -57.45 -53.54 -31.51
C ASP A 36 -58.25 -53.16 -32.77
N ASP A 37 -59.59 -53.18 -32.74
CA ASP A 37 -60.44 -52.75 -33.86
C ASP A 37 -60.72 -51.23 -33.84
N PRO A 38 -60.24 -50.45 -34.84
CA PRO A 38 -60.50 -49.01 -34.94
C PRO A 38 -61.97 -48.62 -35.10
N GLU A 39 -62.82 -49.54 -35.58
CA GLU A 39 -64.26 -49.32 -35.76
C GLU A 39 -65.07 -49.61 -34.49
N LEU A 40 -64.44 -50.15 -33.44
CA LEU A 40 -65.13 -50.50 -32.20
C LEU A 40 -65.54 -49.24 -31.41
N THR A 41 -66.84 -49.07 -31.21
CA THR A 41 -67.44 -47.96 -30.48
C THR A 41 -68.38 -48.44 -29.38
N THR A 42 -68.60 -47.57 -28.39
CA THR A 42 -69.61 -47.75 -27.34
C THR A 42 -70.38 -46.44 -27.15
N GLU A 43 -71.63 -46.53 -26.70
CA GLU A 43 -72.43 -45.34 -26.39
C GLU A 43 -72.10 -44.82 -24.99
N ARG A 44 -71.70 -43.55 -24.87
CA ARG A 44 -71.48 -42.87 -23.58
C ARG A 44 -72.25 -41.56 -23.55
N GLN A 45 -73.20 -41.44 -22.63
CA GLN A 45 -74.02 -40.23 -22.44
C GLN A 45 -74.70 -39.75 -23.74
N GLY A 46 -75.23 -40.69 -24.55
CA GLY A 46 -75.92 -40.38 -25.82
C GLY A 46 -75.00 -40.00 -26.98
N ARG A 47 -73.70 -40.29 -26.88
CA ARG A 47 -72.70 -40.11 -27.95
C ARG A 47 -71.93 -41.39 -28.19
N GLU A 48 -71.70 -41.71 -29.46
CA GLU A 48 -70.84 -42.81 -29.87
C GLU A 48 -69.36 -42.43 -29.62
N VAL A 49 -68.64 -43.27 -28.90
CA VAL A 49 -67.23 -43.05 -28.51
C VAL A 49 -66.43 -44.31 -28.84
N SER A 50 -65.32 -44.15 -29.56
CA SER A 50 -64.42 -45.28 -29.86
C SER A 50 -63.79 -45.85 -28.58
N VAL A 51 -63.72 -47.17 -28.50
CA VAL A 51 -63.03 -47.93 -27.44
C VAL A 51 -61.76 -48.62 -27.96
N TYR A 52 -61.31 -48.24 -29.17
CA TYR A 52 -60.06 -48.69 -29.76
C TYR A 52 -58.85 -48.29 -28.91
N VAL A 53 -57.94 -49.23 -28.69
CA VAL A 53 -56.69 -49.03 -27.98
C VAL A 53 -55.52 -49.36 -28.90
N ASN A 54 -54.80 -48.34 -29.36
CA ASN A 54 -53.57 -48.56 -30.12
C ASN A 54 -52.43 -49.00 -29.19
N PHE A 55 -52.15 -50.30 -29.16
CA PHE A 55 -51.12 -50.87 -28.29
C PHE A 55 -49.69 -50.34 -28.58
N ASN A 56 -49.41 -49.90 -29.81
CA ASN A 56 -48.10 -49.32 -30.14
C ASN A 56 -47.82 -48.00 -29.41
N ILE A 57 -48.86 -47.33 -28.90
CA ILE A 57 -48.71 -46.14 -28.06
C ILE A 57 -48.23 -46.55 -26.66
N LEU A 58 -48.83 -47.58 -26.06
CA LEU A 58 -48.43 -48.11 -24.75
C LEU A 58 -47.03 -48.73 -24.79
N LYS A 59 -46.66 -49.43 -25.86
CA LYS A 59 -45.29 -49.96 -26.07
C LYS A 59 -44.19 -48.88 -26.06
N LYS A 60 -44.53 -47.63 -26.33
CA LYS A 60 -43.60 -46.48 -26.28
C LYS A 60 -43.62 -45.75 -24.94
N SER A 61 -44.55 -46.11 -24.06
CA SER A 61 -44.69 -45.58 -22.71
C SER A 61 -43.59 -46.10 -21.80
N VAL A 62 -43.38 -45.41 -20.67
CA VAL A 62 -42.55 -45.93 -19.56
C VAL A 62 -43.16 -47.14 -18.87
N HIS A 63 -44.44 -47.41 -19.12
CA HIS A 63 -45.18 -48.54 -18.58
C HIS A 63 -45.32 -49.69 -19.60
N SER A 64 -44.41 -49.81 -20.58
CA SER A 64 -44.49 -50.81 -21.66
C SER A 64 -44.47 -52.26 -21.18
N GLU A 65 -43.88 -52.50 -20.01
CA GLU A 65 -43.70 -53.84 -19.41
C GLU A 65 -44.89 -54.28 -18.53
N HIS A 66 -45.94 -53.47 -18.45
CA HIS A 66 -47.15 -53.77 -17.66
C HIS A 66 -48.29 -54.28 -18.54
N GLU A 67 -49.07 -55.21 -18.00
CA GLU A 67 -50.29 -55.71 -18.62
C GLU A 67 -51.46 -54.74 -18.38
N CYS A 68 -52.49 -54.76 -19.24
CA CYS A 68 -53.66 -53.88 -19.13
C CYS A 68 -54.30 -53.94 -17.73
N ILE A 69 -54.39 -55.15 -17.16
CA ILE A 69 -54.99 -55.40 -15.84
C ILE A 69 -54.17 -54.87 -14.66
N ASP A 70 -52.87 -54.60 -14.86
CA ASP A 70 -52.01 -54.01 -13.82
C ASP A 70 -52.43 -52.56 -13.50
N CYS A 71 -53.07 -51.89 -14.47
CA CYS A 71 -53.62 -50.55 -14.32
C CYS A 71 -55.15 -50.56 -14.19
N HIS A 72 -55.81 -51.46 -14.91
CA HIS A 72 -57.25 -51.65 -14.92
C HIS A 72 -57.62 -52.88 -14.08
N GLU A 73 -57.54 -52.75 -12.76
CA GLU A 73 -57.79 -53.86 -11.82
C GLU A 73 -59.19 -54.47 -11.92
N ASP A 74 -60.15 -53.73 -12.51
CA ASP A 74 -61.53 -54.18 -12.76
C ASP A 74 -61.79 -54.66 -14.19
N ALA A 75 -60.74 -54.78 -15.01
CA ALA A 75 -60.79 -55.42 -16.32
C ALA A 75 -60.67 -56.95 -16.20
N SER A 76 -61.56 -57.66 -16.88
CA SER A 76 -61.59 -59.12 -17.04
C SER A 76 -62.25 -59.46 -18.40
N ASP A 77 -62.28 -60.73 -18.82
CA ASP A 77 -62.88 -61.15 -20.11
C ASP A 77 -64.36 -60.75 -20.24
N ASP A 78 -65.05 -60.62 -19.10
CA ASP A 78 -66.40 -60.10 -18.98
C ASP A 78 -66.37 -58.88 -18.04
N HIS A 79 -65.93 -57.74 -18.56
CA HIS A 79 -65.81 -56.49 -17.80
C HIS A 79 -67.01 -55.54 -18.02
N PRO A 80 -67.35 -54.69 -17.03
CA PRO A 80 -68.40 -53.69 -17.17
C PRO A 80 -68.18 -52.75 -18.38
N GLU A 81 -69.27 -52.19 -18.94
CA GLU A 81 -69.21 -51.18 -20.02
C GLU A 81 -68.36 -49.95 -19.66
N ARG A 82 -68.20 -49.70 -18.35
CA ARG A 82 -67.37 -48.64 -17.80
C ARG A 82 -66.44 -49.17 -16.73
N LEU A 83 -65.16 -49.26 -17.10
CA LEU A 83 -64.08 -49.50 -16.15
C LEU A 83 -63.91 -48.30 -15.19
N ALA A 84 -63.42 -48.63 -14.00
CA ALA A 84 -62.99 -47.68 -12.98
C ALA A 84 -61.82 -46.84 -13.51
N ALA A 85 -61.68 -45.65 -12.93
CA ALA A 85 -60.54 -44.80 -13.25
C ALA A 85 -59.26 -45.41 -12.65
N VAL A 86 -58.22 -45.55 -13.48
CA VAL A 86 -56.90 -46.05 -13.06
C VAL A 86 -56.37 -45.25 -11.88
N ASN A 87 -56.00 -45.94 -10.81
CA ASN A 87 -55.39 -45.34 -9.64
C ASN A 87 -53.86 -45.43 -9.71
N CYS A 88 -53.21 -44.38 -10.21
CA CYS A 88 -51.75 -44.33 -10.32
C CYS A 88 -51.03 -44.47 -8.95
N GLY A 89 -51.73 -44.18 -7.84
CA GLY A 89 -51.18 -44.18 -6.49
C GLY A 89 -50.96 -45.57 -5.88
N SER A 90 -51.47 -46.63 -6.51
CA SER A 90 -51.16 -48.01 -6.10
C SER A 90 -49.67 -48.33 -6.27
N CYS A 91 -49.03 -47.75 -7.28
CA CYS A 91 -47.60 -47.91 -7.58
C CYS A 91 -46.78 -46.63 -7.37
N HIS A 92 -47.40 -45.44 -7.42
CA HIS A 92 -46.75 -44.14 -7.19
C HIS A 92 -47.26 -43.46 -5.92
N ASP A 93 -47.07 -44.13 -4.78
CA ASP A 93 -47.53 -43.73 -3.45
C ASP A 93 -47.00 -42.35 -3.03
N ASP A 94 -45.70 -42.08 -3.19
CA ASP A 94 -45.09 -40.79 -2.85
C ASP A 94 -45.65 -39.63 -3.68
N ALA A 95 -45.79 -39.85 -5.00
CA ALA A 95 -46.32 -38.83 -5.91
C ALA A 95 -47.81 -38.57 -5.64
N MET A 96 -48.57 -39.63 -5.33
CA MET A 96 -49.97 -39.52 -4.95
C MET A 96 -50.13 -38.75 -3.64
N ALA A 97 -49.37 -39.09 -2.60
CA ALA A 97 -49.42 -38.40 -1.31
C ALA A 97 -49.10 -36.90 -1.45
N GLN A 98 -48.10 -36.55 -2.26
CA GLN A 98 -47.76 -35.15 -2.55
C GLN A 98 -48.86 -34.43 -3.33
N PHE A 99 -49.43 -35.08 -4.35
CA PHE A 99 -50.52 -34.53 -5.16
C PHE A 99 -51.78 -34.26 -4.32
N GLU A 100 -52.18 -35.22 -3.49
CA GLU A 100 -53.32 -35.09 -2.57
C GLU A 100 -53.11 -33.95 -1.55
N ALA A 101 -51.89 -33.77 -1.06
CA ALA A 101 -51.56 -32.66 -0.17
C ALA A 101 -51.51 -31.30 -0.89
N GLY A 102 -51.26 -31.29 -2.20
CA GLY A 102 -51.20 -30.10 -3.04
C GLY A 102 -52.56 -29.50 -3.39
N ILE A 103 -52.56 -28.26 -3.88
CA ILE A 103 -53.78 -27.52 -4.19
C ILE A 103 -54.63 -28.19 -5.28
N HIS A 104 -54.00 -28.89 -6.23
CA HIS A 104 -54.70 -29.63 -7.29
C HIS A 104 -55.41 -30.88 -6.76
N GLY A 105 -54.77 -31.69 -5.91
CA GLY A 105 -55.43 -32.85 -5.30
C GLY A 105 -56.52 -32.44 -4.32
N GLN A 106 -56.33 -31.36 -3.57
CA GLN A 106 -57.38 -30.78 -2.73
C GLN A 106 -58.58 -30.28 -3.56
N ALA A 107 -58.34 -29.65 -4.71
CA ALA A 107 -59.41 -29.26 -5.63
C ALA A 107 -60.16 -30.48 -6.19
N LEU A 108 -59.43 -31.52 -6.58
CA LEU A 108 -60.02 -32.76 -7.07
C LEU A 108 -60.90 -33.43 -6.00
N LYS A 109 -60.43 -33.47 -4.75
CA LYS A 109 -61.17 -34.02 -3.60
C LYS A 109 -62.44 -33.23 -3.28
N ARG A 110 -62.47 -31.93 -3.54
CA ARG A 110 -63.66 -31.08 -3.42
C ARG A 110 -64.66 -31.25 -4.56
N GLY A 111 -64.30 -31.97 -5.63
CA GLY A 111 -65.12 -32.11 -6.83
C GLY A 111 -65.11 -30.86 -7.71
N ASP A 112 -64.06 -30.04 -7.65
CA ASP A 112 -63.92 -28.84 -8.48
C ASP A 112 -63.86 -29.24 -9.97
N ILE A 113 -64.75 -28.69 -10.80
CA ILE A 113 -64.99 -29.10 -12.21
C ILE A 113 -63.78 -28.96 -13.14
N TYR A 114 -62.77 -28.18 -12.74
CA TYR A 114 -61.56 -27.94 -13.52
C TYR A 114 -60.28 -28.43 -12.80
N ALA A 115 -60.41 -29.23 -11.74
CA ALA A 115 -59.27 -29.82 -11.08
C ALA A 115 -58.55 -30.80 -12.02
N PRO A 116 -57.23 -30.67 -12.23
CA PRO A 116 -56.50 -31.62 -13.04
C PRO A 116 -56.32 -32.95 -12.29
N THR A 117 -56.21 -34.04 -13.02
CA THR A 117 -55.77 -35.35 -12.53
C THR A 117 -54.39 -35.67 -13.11
N CYS A 118 -53.85 -36.86 -12.79
CA CYS A 118 -52.55 -37.31 -13.30
C CYS A 118 -52.47 -37.26 -14.84
N LYS A 119 -53.58 -37.55 -15.54
CA LYS A 119 -53.61 -37.69 -17.00
C LYS A 119 -53.49 -36.36 -17.75
N GLU A 120 -53.92 -35.25 -17.15
CA GLU A 120 -53.79 -33.93 -17.77
C GLU A 120 -52.32 -33.52 -17.89
N CYS A 121 -51.52 -33.88 -16.88
CA CYS A 121 -50.08 -33.60 -16.82
C CYS A 121 -49.25 -34.64 -17.57
N HIS A 122 -49.47 -35.93 -17.33
CA HIS A 122 -48.62 -37.02 -17.84
C HIS A 122 -49.12 -37.66 -19.14
N GLY A 123 -50.42 -37.65 -19.39
CA GLY A 123 -51.06 -38.41 -20.48
C GLY A 123 -51.79 -39.66 -19.96
N THR A 124 -52.28 -40.49 -20.87
CA THR A 124 -52.98 -41.75 -20.53
C THR A 124 -52.07 -42.94 -20.82
N HIS A 125 -52.23 -43.60 -21.97
CA HIS A 125 -51.34 -44.70 -22.39
C HIS A 125 -50.03 -44.21 -23.02
N ASN A 126 -49.87 -42.90 -23.20
CA ASN A 126 -48.74 -42.27 -23.89
C ASN A 126 -47.78 -41.54 -22.92
N ILE A 127 -47.54 -42.11 -21.74
CA ILE A 127 -46.67 -41.51 -20.71
C ILE A 127 -45.22 -41.83 -21.05
N ILE A 128 -44.46 -40.84 -21.47
CA ILE A 128 -43.06 -41.00 -21.91
C ILE A 128 -42.07 -40.24 -21.02
N PRO A 129 -40.79 -40.68 -20.95
CA PRO A 129 -39.82 -40.12 -20.01
C PRO A 129 -39.70 -38.60 -20.09
N PRO A 130 -39.51 -37.87 -18.97
CA PRO A 130 -39.40 -36.42 -18.97
C PRO A 130 -38.14 -35.90 -19.68
N SER A 131 -37.18 -36.77 -20.03
CA SER A 131 -36.03 -36.45 -20.87
C SER A 131 -36.34 -36.41 -22.36
N ASP A 132 -37.45 -37.00 -22.80
CA ASP A 132 -37.86 -37.02 -24.20
C ASP A 132 -38.55 -35.69 -24.58
N PRO A 133 -38.12 -34.98 -25.63
CA PRO A 133 -38.75 -33.74 -26.09
C PRO A 133 -40.25 -33.83 -26.41
N ALA A 134 -40.75 -35.01 -26.77
CA ALA A 134 -42.17 -35.25 -27.01
C ALA A 134 -42.98 -35.35 -25.70
N SER A 135 -42.32 -35.52 -24.55
CA SER A 135 -42.99 -35.66 -23.25
C SER A 135 -43.66 -34.36 -22.83
N ARG A 136 -44.87 -34.46 -22.28
CA ARG A 136 -45.58 -33.29 -21.73
C ARG A 136 -44.83 -32.64 -20.58
N THR A 137 -44.08 -33.44 -19.82
CA THR A 137 -43.27 -33.01 -18.68
C THR A 137 -41.81 -32.74 -19.06
N PHE A 138 -41.48 -32.73 -20.35
CA PHE A 138 -40.18 -32.25 -20.81
C PHE A 138 -40.00 -30.77 -20.45
N LYS A 139 -38.81 -30.39 -19.99
CA LYS A 139 -38.52 -29.05 -19.44
C LYS A 139 -39.08 -27.90 -20.28
N MET A 140 -38.86 -27.92 -21.59
CA MET A 140 -39.35 -26.87 -22.52
C MET A 140 -40.88 -26.82 -22.63
N ASN A 141 -41.55 -27.94 -22.38
CA ASN A 141 -43.00 -28.09 -22.49
C ASN A 141 -43.73 -27.71 -21.19
N ILE A 142 -43.03 -27.65 -20.05
CA ILE A 142 -43.63 -27.36 -18.73
C ILE A 142 -44.38 -26.02 -18.69
N PRO A 143 -43.84 -24.88 -19.16
CA PRO A 143 -44.60 -23.63 -19.12
C PRO A 143 -45.89 -23.70 -19.95
N VAL A 144 -45.85 -24.40 -21.09
CA VAL A 144 -47.03 -24.61 -21.93
C VAL A 144 -48.02 -25.57 -21.28
N LEU A 145 -47.54 -26.62 -20.61
CA LEU A 145 -48.35 -27.58 -19.86
C LEU A 145 -49.17 -26.89 -18.78
N CYS A 146 -48.52 -26.12 -17.91
CA CYS A 146 -49.18 -25.33 -16.86
C CYS A 146 -50.10 -24.25 -17.49
N GLY A 147 -49.64 -23.63 -18.57
CA GLY A 147 -50.38 -22.61 -19.31
C GLY A 147 -51.69 -23.10 -19.93
N LYS A 148 -51.89 -24.41 -20.16
CA LYS A 148 -53.17 -24.93 -20.67
C LYS A 148 -54.36 -24.54 -19.78
N CYS A 149 -54.15 -24.53 -18.47
CA CYS A 149 -55.16 -24.19 -17.47
C CYS A 149 -54.95 -22.81 -16.85
N HIS A 150 -53.70 -22.35 -16.70
CA HIS A 150 -53.37 -21.11 -15.99
C HIS A 150 -53.14 -19.87 -16.88
N ARG A 151 -53.27 -20.00 -18.21
CA ARG A 151 -53.22 -18.83 -19.10
C ARG A 151 -54.50 -18.00 -19.04
N GLU A 152 -54.38 -16.77 -19.50
CA GLU A 152 -55.46 -15.80 -19.57
C GLU A 152 -56.60 -16.34 -20.43
N GLY A 153 -57.81 -16.22 -19.90
CA GLY A 153 -59.02 -16.68 -20.57
C GLY A 153 -59.24 -18.20 -20.52
N ALA A 154 -58.39 -18.99 -19.85
CA ALA A 154 -58.70 -20.38 -19.54
C ALA A 154 -59.82 -20.49 -18.48
N PRO A 155 -60.60 -21.58 -18.46
CA PRO A 155 -61.73 -21.72 -17.51
C PRO A 155 -61.32 -21.54 -16.03
N VAL A 156 -60.16 -22.09 -15.63
CA VAL A 156 -59.64 -21.94 -14.25
C VAL A 156 -59.34 -20.47 -13.92
N ALA A 157 -58.69 -19.73 -14.82
CA ALA A 157 -58.35 -18.32 -14.62
C ALA A 157 -59.58 -17.38 -14.62
N ARG A 158 -60.73 -17.83 -15.16
CA ARG A 158 -62.00 -17.09 -15.13
C ARG A 158 -62.86 -17.42 -13.91
N THR A 159 -62.77 -18.65 -13.41
CA THR A 159 -63.61 -19.14 -12.31
C THR A 159 -62.99 -18.88 -10.93
N TYR A 160 -61.66 -18.89 -10.82
CA TYR A 160 -60.96 -18.69 -9.56
C TYR A 160 -60.22 -17.34 -9.56
N ASN A 161 -60.29 -16.62 -8.43
CA ASN A 161 -59.57 -15.36 -8.25
C ASN A 161 -58.09 -15.62 -7.97
N ILE A 162 -57.28 -15.69 -9.03
CA ILE A 162 -55.83 -15.87 -8.96
C ILE A 162 -55.18 -14.48 -8.95
N SER A 163 -54.27 -14.24 -8.00
CA SER A 163 -53.63 -12.94 -7.78
C SER A 163 -52.73 -12.47 -8.93
N GLU A 164 -52.26 -13.40 -9.75
CA GLU A 164 -51.36 -13.13 -10.88
C GLU A 164 -52.10 -13.28 -12.21
N HIS A 165 -51.83 -12.34 -13.12
CA HIS A 165 -52.36 -12.30 -14.48
C HIS A 165 -51.22 -12.22 -15.48
N ASN A 166 -51.49 -12.63 -16.71
CA ASN A 166 -50.54 -12.75 -17.83
C ASN A 166 -49.37 -13.67 -17.51
N ILE A 167 -49.59 -14.75 -16.75
CA ILE A 167 -48.51 -15.54 -16.13
C ILE A 167 -47.57 -16.14 -17.19
N LEU A 168 -48.13 -16.72 -18.26
CA LEU A 168 -47.32 -17.32 -19.32
C LEU A 168 -46.57 -16.25 -20.13
N GLU A 169 -47.24 -15.15 -20.46
CA GLU A 169 -46.63 -14.03 -21.15
C GLU A 169 -45.49 -13.42 -20.32
N ASN A 170 -45.75 -13.10 -19.06
CA ASN A 170 -44.78 -12.51 -18.16
C ASN A 170 -43.58 -13.47 -17.96
N TYR A 171 -43.83 -14.78 -17.76
CA TYR A 171 -42.75 -15.77 -17.65
C TYR A 171 -41.90 -15.82 -18.91
N THR A 172 -42.49 -15.82 -20.11
CA THR A 172 -41.72 -15.83 -21.37
C THR A 172 -40.86 -14.58 -21.56
N GLN A 173 -41.22 -13.48 -20.90
CA GLN A 173 -40.43 -12.25 -20.88
C GLN A 173 -39.33 -12.27 -19.80
N SER A 174 -39.44 -13.12 -18.76
CA SER A 174 -38.44 -13.31 -17.70
C SER A 174 -37.08 -13.76 -18.23
N ILE A 175 -36.01 -13.57 -17.45
CA ILE A 175 -34.67 -14.06 -17.82
C ILE A 175 -34.66 -15.59 -17.94
N HIS A 176 -35.46 -16.29 -17.13
CA HIS A 176 -35.63 -17.74 -17.21
C HIS A 176 -36.39 -18.15 -18.47
N GLY A 177 -37.47 -17.46 -18.82
CA GLY A 177 -38.22 -17.71 -20.06
C GLY A 177 -37.45 -17.34 -21.32
N GLU A 178 -36.67 -16.26 -21.30
CA GLU A 178 -35.76 -15.88 -22.39
C GLU A 178 -34.65 -16.93 -22.55
N GLY A 179 -34.05 -17.36 -21.44
CA GLY A 179 -33.07 -18.43 -21.39
C GLY A 179 -33.61 -19.73 -21.99
N LEU A 180 -34.80 -20.14 -21.55
CA LEU A 180 -35.46 -21.36 -21.99
C LEU A 180 -35.87 -21.27 -23.46
N PHE A 181 -36.74 -20.34 -23.84
CA PHE A 181 -37.35 -20.30 -25.17
C PHE A 181 -36.52 -19.64 -26.26
N LYS A 182 -35.76 -18.58 -25.95
CA LYS A 182 -34.96 -17.86 -26.98
C LYS A 182 -33.54 -18.38 -27.09
N LYS A 183 -32.95 -18.85 -25.99
CA LYS A 183 -31.55 -19.32 -25.95
C LYS A 183 -31.42 -20.84 -25.86
N GLY A 184 -32.52 -21.58 -25.71
CA GLY A 184 -32.52 -23.04 -25.65
C GLY A 184 -31.83 -23.61 -24.41
N LEU A 185 -31.69 -22.82 -23.34
CA LEU A 185 -30.99 -23.22 -22.13
C LEU A 185 -31.91 -24.04 -21.23
N MET A 186 -31.81 -25.37 -21.33
CA MET A 186 -32.57 -26.35 -20.52
C MET A 186 -32.33 -26.25 -19.01
N VAL A 187 -31.24 -25.61 -18.59
CA VAL A 187 -30.94 -25.31 -17.19
C VAL A 187 -31.75 -24.14 -16.63
N SER A 188 -32.46 -23.41 -17.48
CA SER A 188 -33.29 -22.27 -17.07
C SER A 188 -34.49 -22.74 -16.26
N ALA A 189 -34.82 -22.01 -15.20
CA ALA A 189 -35.88 -22.41 -14.29
C ALA A 189 -37.27 -22.37 -14.96
N THR A 190 -38.07 -23.42 -14.77
CA THR A 190 -39.46 -23.59 -15.19
C THR A 190 -40.40 -23.53 -14.00
N CYS A 191 -41.72 -23.46 -14.25
CA CYS A 191 -42.73 -23.26 -13.20
C CYS A 191 -42.58 -24.23 -12.01
N ASN A 192 -42.32 -25.51 -12.29
CA ASN A 192 -42.15 -26.57 -11.31
C ASN A 192 -40.86 -26.48 -10.48
N ASP A 193 -39.82 -25.76 -10.92
CA ASP A 193 -38.61 -25.58 -10.11
C ASP A 193 -38.87 -24.64 -8.93
N CYS A 194 -39.80 -23.71 -9.10
CA CYS A 194 -40.25 -22.84 -8.02
C CYS A 194 -41.45 -23.44 -7.28
N HIS A 195 -42.45 -23.96 -7.99
CA HIS A 195 -43.73 -24.42 -7.42
C HIS A 195 -43.79 -25.90 -7.04
N SER A 196 -42.70 -26.66 -7.24
CA SER A 196 -42.65 -28.13 -7.13
C SER A 196 -43.47 -28.86 -8.21
N ASN A 197 -43.27 -30.18 -8.33
CA ASN A 197 -43.94 -31.02 -9.35
C ASN A 197 -45.33 -31.49 -8.91
N HIS A 198 -45.39 -32.29 -7.84
CA HIS A 198 -46.63 -32.90 -7.33
C HIS A 198 -47.17 -32.16 -6.10
N LEU A 199 -46.31 -31.60 -5.25
CA LEU A 199 -46.69 -30.82 -4.06
C LEU A 199 -46.79 -29.31 -4.35
N ILE A 200 -47.78 -28.92 -5.17
CA ILE A 200 -47.99 -27.50 -5.49
C ILE A 200 -48.81 -26.84 -4.37
N LEU A 201 -48.17 -25.97 -3.59
CA LEU A 201 -48.79 -25.25 -2.46
C LEU A 201 -48.89 -23.75 -2.75
N PRO A 202 -49.96 -23.06 -2.27
CA PRO A 202 -50.07 -21.61 -2.42
C PRO A 202 -48.94 -20.90 -1.65
N HIS A 203 -48.54 -19.71 -2.11
CA HIS A 203 -47.48 -18.90 -1.47
C HIS A 203 -47.77 -18.56 0.00
N THR A 204 -49.05 -18.52 0.38
CA THR A 204 -49.51 -18.29 1.76
C THR A 204 -49.26 -19.47 2.69
N ASN A 205 -48.98 -20.67 2.16
CA ASN A 205 -48.68 -21.84 2.98
C ASN A 205 -47.19 -21.81 3.38
N PRO A 206 -46.85 -21.82 4.70
CA PRO A 206 -45.46 -21.79 5.15
C PRO A 206 -44.59 -22.96 4.67
N LYS A 207 -45.20 -24.09 4.26
CA LYS A 207 -44.49 -25.24 3.69
C LYS A 207 -44.26 -25.12 2.19
N SER A 208 -44.81 -24.10 1.53
CA SER A 208 -44.59 -23.87 0.10
C SER A 208 -43.13 -23.46 -0.15
N SER A 209 -42.55 -23.98 -1.22
CA SER A 209 -41.23 -23.58 -1.74
C SER A 209 -41.18 -22.10 -2.11
N ILE A 210 -42.32 -21.49 -2.41
CA ILE A 210 -42.44 -20.07 -2.72
C ILE A 210 -43.02 -19.24 -1.57
N SER A 211 -43.07 -19.79 -0.36
CA SER A 211 -43.43 -18.98 0.82
C SER A 211 -42.30 -18.01 1.17
N MET A 212 -42.63 -16.90 1.84
CA MET A 212 -41.67 -15.88 2.25
C MET A 212 -40.44 -16.46 2.98
N ASN A 213 -40.63 -17.51 3.77
CA ASN A 213 -39.57 -18.13 4.56
C ASN A 213 -38.70 -19.10 3.75
N ASN A 214 -39.19 -19.62 2.63
CA ASN A 214 -38.50 -20.66 1.84
C ASN A 214 -38.01 -20.16 0.47
N ILE A 215 -38.50 -19.01 -0.01
CA ILE A 215 -38.24 -18.50 -1.36
C ILE A 215 -36.73 -18.29 -1.61
N ALA A 216 -35.97 -17.85 -0.61
CA ALA A 216 -34.52 -17.70 -0.71
C ALA A 216 -33.84 -19.05 -0.97
N ASN A 217 -34.21 -20.09 -0.21
CA ASN A 217 -33.68 -21.44 -0.39
C ASN A 217 -34.00 -21.99 -1.78
N THR A 218 -35.20 -21.74 -2.29
CA THR A 218 -35.62 -22.12 -3.64
C THR A 218 -34.75 -21.47 -4.71
N CYS A 219 -34.47 -20.17 -4.61
CA CYS A 219 -33.57 -19.47 -5.53
C CYS A 219 -32.12 -19.97 -5.44
N MET A 220 -31.65 -20.30 -4.23
CA MET A 220 -30.27 -20.73 -3.98
C MET A 220 -29.91 -22.10 -4.54
N VAL A 221 -30.90 -22.91 -4.91
CA VAL A 221 -30.67 -24.18 -5.64
C VAL A 221 -29.82 -23.94 -6.90
N CYS A 222 -30.03 -22.80 -7.57
CA CYS A 222 -29.25 -22.40 -8.74
C CYS A 222 -28.38 -21.16 -8.50
N HIS A 223 -28.80 -20.22 -7.64
CA HIS A 223 -28.08 -18.97 -7.34
C HIS A 223 -27.24 -19.06 -6.07
N ALA A 224 -26.21 -19.92 -6.09
CA ALA A 224 -25.41 -20.27 -4.91
C ALA A 224 -24.68 -19.10 -4.20
N ARG A 225 -24.50 -17.94 -4.85
CA ARG A 225 -23.81 -16.77 -4.26
C ARG A 225 -24.75 -15.61 -3.93
N ILE A 226 -26.06 -15.80 -4.03
CA ILE A 226 -27.01 -14.71 -3.82
C ILE A 226 -27.00 -14.19 -2.38
N GLU A 227 -26.73 -15.07 -1.41
CA GLU A 227 -26.59 -14.74 0.01
C GLU A 227 -25.35 -13.86 0.24
N GLU A 228 -24.18 -14.25 -0.29
CA GLU A 228 -22.96 -13.43 -0.23
C GLU A 228 -23.17 -12.01 -0.79
N VAL A 229 -23.94 -11.89 -1.88
CA VAL A 229 -24.25 -10.61 -2.51
C VAL A 229 -25.24 -9.81 -1.66
N HIS A 230 -26.28 -10.42 -1.10
CA HIS A 230 -27.24 -9.73 -0.25
C HIS A 230 -26.65 -9.29 1.09
N THR A 231 -25.80 -10.11 1.74
CA THR A 231 -25.09 -9.72 2.98
C THR A 231 -24.08 -8.58 2.76
N LYS A 232 -23.60 -8.41 1.53
CA LYS A 232 -22.70 -7.31 1.16
C LYS A 232 -23.45 -6.01 0.84
N VAL A 233 -24.68 -6.11 0.33
CA VAL A 233 -25.52 -4.96 -0.07
C VAL A 233 -26.44 -4.50 1.06
N ILE A 234 -26.88 -5.42 1.92
CA ILE A 234 -27.69 -5.16 3.12
C ILE A 234 -26.81 -5.49 4.32
N ARG A 235 -26.52 -4.50 5.19
CA ARG A 235 -25.69 -4.70 6.39
C ARG A 235 -26.20 -5.92 7.18
N GLY A 236 -25.31 -6.87 7.48
CA GLY A 236 -25.65 -8.07 8.27
C GLY A 236 -26.30 -7.75 9.63
N GLU A 237 -26.05 -6.56 10.18
CA GLU A 237 -26.68 -6.05 11.40
C GLU A 237 -28.22 -5.92 11.31
N LEU A 238 -28.78 -5.64 10.12
CA LEU A 238 -30.23 -5.64 9.87
C LEU A 238 -30.81 -7.06 9.91
N TRP A 239 -30.03 -8.05 9.48
CA TRP A 239 -30.37 -9.48 9.52
C TRP A 239 -30.45 -10.00 10.97
N GLU A 240 -29.60 -9.46 11.84
CA GLU A 240 -29.52 -9.84 13.25
C GLU A 240 -30.55 -9.13 14.14
N LYS A 241 -30.85 -7.85 13.87
CA LYS A 241 -31.70 -7.02 14.73
C LYS A 241 -33.19 -7.09 14.41
N GLU A 242 -33.58 -7.23 13.15
CA GLU A 242 -35.00 -7.26 12.73
C GLU A 242 -35.27 -8.33 11.66
N PRO A 243 -35.39 -9.61 12.04
CA PRO A 243 -35.72 -10.70 11.12
C PRO A 243 -37.14 -10.50 10.54
N GLY A 244 -37.23 -9.95 9.33
CA GLY A 244 -38.49 -9.63 8.63
C GLY A 244 -38.57 -8.22 8.06
N ALA A 245 -37.63 -7.33 8.39
CA ALA A 245 -37.49 -6.02 7.74
C ALA A 245 -36.80 -6.10 6.36
N ILE A 246 -36.32 -7.28 5.98
CA ILE A 246 -35.62 -7.53 4.72
C ILE A 246 -36.66 -7.92 3.66
N PRO A 247 -36.73 -7.21 2.52
CA PRO A 247 -37.59 -7.63 1.41
C PRO A 247 -37.21 -9.04 0.97
N ALA A 248 -38.18 -9.94 0.82
CA ALA A 248 -37.95 -11.21 0.15
C ALA A 248 -37.40 -10.97 -1.25
N CYS A 249 -36.64 -11.92 -1.81
CA CYS A 249 -36.04 -11.76 -3.15
C CYS A 249 -37.07 -11.32 -4.21
N THR A 250 -38.32 -11.78 -4.05
CA THR A 250 -39.46 -11.48 -4.92
C THR A 250 -40.03 -10.07 -4.79
N ASP A 251 -39.74 -9.37 -3.69
CA ASP A 251 -40.24 -8.02 -3.42
C ASP A 251 -39.56 -6.98 -4.32
N CYS A 252 -38.30 -7.25 -4.68
CA CYS A 252 -37.51 -6.43 -5.61
C CYS A 252 -37.38 -7.09 -7.00
N HIS A 253 -37.42 -8.42 -7.09
CA HIS A 253 -37.40 -9.16 -8.35
C HIS A 253 -38.68 -9.99 -8.54
N PRO A 254 -39.77 -9.42 -9.09
CA PRO A 254 -40.97 -10.18 -9.38
C PRO A 254 -40.64 -11.38 -10.28
N PRO A 255 -40.83 -12.63 -9.83
CA PRO A 255 -40.28 -13.82 -10.49
C PRO A 255 -40.98 -14.12 -11.81
N HIS A 256 -42.21 -13.63 -11.97
CA HIS A 256 -42.99 -13.81 -13.17
C HIS A 256 -42.85 -12.66 -14.16
N LYS A 257 -42.34 -11.47 -13.81
CA LYS A 257 -42.39 -10.28 -14.69
C LYS A 257 -41.02 -9.59 -14.80
N VAL A 258 -40.60 -9.26 -16.03
CA VAL A 258 -39.47 -8.33 -16.21
C VAL A 258 -39.96 -6.91 -16.13
N ASN A 259 -39.58 -6.21 -15.08
CA ASN A 259 -39.59 -4.76 -15.11
C ASN A 259 -38.22 -4.23 -14.67
N ARG A 260 -37.34 -3.95 -15.64
CA ARG A 260 -36.05 -3.29 -15.39
C ARG A 260 -36.21 -1.87 -14.82
N GLN A 261 -37.42 -1.28 -14.85
CA GLN A 261 -37.70 0.03 -14.27
C GLN A 261 -38.23 0.00 -12.82
N ASN A 262 -38.64 -1.15 -12.26
CA ASN A 262 -39.26 -1.20 -10.92
C ASN A 262 -38.36 -1.86 -9.87
N ILE A 263 -37.25 -1.22 -9.52
CA ILE A 263 -36.58 -1.46 -8.24
C ILE A 263 -36.33 -0.09 -7.61
N VAL A 264 -37.01 0.16 -6.48
CA VAL A 264 -37.20 1.43 -5.76
C VAL A 264 -38.33 2.28 -6.36
N ALA A 265 -39.32 2.64 -5.54
CA ALA A 265 -40.29 3.68 -5.85
C ALA A 265 -39.53 4.95 -6.28
N GLN A 266 -39.48 5.23 -7.59
CA GLN A 266 -38.65 6.30 -8.12
C GLN A 266 -39.26 7.66 -7.74
N ILE A 267 -38.78 8.26 -6.66
CA ILE A 267 -38.77 9.72 -6.56
C ILE A 267 -37.85 10.19 -7.69
N ALA A 268 -38.43 10.73 -8.76
CA ALA A 268 -37.64 11.33 -9.83
C ALA A 268 -36.79 12.48 -9.27
N ASP A 269 -35.55 12.63 -9.72
CA ASP A 269 -34.61 13.67 -9.25
C ASP A 269 -35.22 15.08 -9.28
N ARG A 270 -36.13 15.33 -10.24
CA ARG A 270 -36.90 16.58 -10.33
C ARG A 270 -37.64 16.92 -9.04
N ALA A 271 -38.12 15.93 -8.28
CA ALA A 271 -38.84 16.14 -7.04
C ALA A 271 -37.91 16.63 -5.92
N CYS A 272 -36.68 16.12 -5.86
CA CYS A 272 -35.65 16.59 -4.94
C CYS A 272 -35.21 18.02 -5.32
N LEU A 273 -34.94 18.25 -6.60
CA LEU A 273 -34.46 19.53 -7.11
C LEU A 273 -35.47 20.68 -6.95
N ARG A 274 -36.78 20.41 -6.79
CA ARG A 274 -37.78 21.47 -6.50
C ARG A 274 -37.43 22.31 -5.27
N CYS A 275 -36.78 21.70 -4.29
CA CYS A 275 -36.34 22.36 -3.06
C CYS A 275 -34.82 22.56 -3.07
N HIS A 276 -34.07 21.54 -3.45
CA HIS A 276 -32.61 21.56 -3.36
C HIS A 276 -31.93 22.42 -4.44
N SER A 277 -32.62 22.85 -5.50
CA SER A 277 -32.04 23.80 -6.47
C SER A 277 -32.17 25.27 -6.04
N LYS A 278 -32.60 25.54 -4.81
CA LYS A 278 -32.83 26.91 -4.31
C LYS A 278 -31.82 27.27 -3.23
N LEU A 279 -31.20 28.45 -3.35
CA LEU A 279 -30.11 28.93 -2.48
C LEU A 279 -30.58 29.29 -1.06
N ASP A 280 -31.87 29.58 -0.88
CA ASP A 280 -32.48 30.01 0.38
C ASP A 280 -32.92 28.86 1.29
N ILE A 281 -32.84 27.61 0.82
CA ILE A 281 -33.24 26.44 1.59
C ILE A 281 -32.07 25.92 2.42
N HIS A 282 -32.31 25.87 3.74
CA HIS A 282 -31.35 25.42 4.72
C HIS A 282 -31.94 24.29 5.57
N ARG A 283 -31.08 23.39 6.03
CA ARG A 283 -31.38 22.44 7.11
C ARG A 283 -30.87 23.03 8.41
N VAL A 284 -31.69 22.94 9.45
CA VAL A 284 -31.28 23.26 10.82
C VAL A 284 -31.13 21.94 11.56
N GLU A 285 -29.95 21.68 12.11
CA GLU A 285 -29.66 20.48 12.89
C GLU A 285 -28.80 20.88 14.09
N ASN A 286 -29.26 20.58 15.31
CA ASN A 286 -28.59 20.95 16.57
C ASN A 286 -28.25 22.45 16.76
N GLY A 287 -29.02 23.35 16.14
CA GLY A 287 -28.83 24.80 16.24
C GLY A 287 -27.95 25.41 15.14
N ASP A 288 -27.28 24.57 14.34
CA ASP A 288 -26.49 25.01 13.20
C ASP A 288 -27.30 24.98 11.90
N THR A 289 -27.13 26.00 11.07
CA THR A 289 -27.85 26.17 9.80
C THR A 289 -26.91 25.80 8.65
N ALA A 290 -27.22 24.71 7.94
CA ALA A 290 -26.44 24.24 6.79
C ALA A 290 -27.25 24.36 5.50
N SER A 291 -26.65 24.90 4.43
CA SER A 291 -27.30 24.95 3.12
C SER A 291 -27.48 23.53 2.56
N VAL A 292 -28.64 23.28 1.94
CA VAL A 292 -28.90 22.01 1.23
C VAL A 292 -28.97 22.22 -0.29
N TYR A 293 -28.42 23.33 -0.77
CA TYR A 293 -28.40 23.69 -2.18
C TYR A 293 -27.55 22.72 -3.00
N ILE A 294 -28.07 22.34 -4.16
CA ILE A 294 -27.41 21.51 -5.17
C ILE A 294 -27.49 22.25 -6.50
N ASP A 295 -26.33 22.58 -7.07
CA ASP A 295 -26.24 23.11 -8.43
C ASP A 295 -26.32 21.95 -9.45
N LYS A 296 -27.36 22.00 -10.28
CA LYS A 296 -27.60 21.03 -11.35
C LYS A 296 -26.45 20.99 -12.37
N LYS A 297 -25.76 22.12 -12.62
CA LYS A 297 -24.62 22.16 -13.54
C LYS A 297 -23.43 21.38 -12.98
N THR A 298 -23.19 21.50 -11.67
CA THR A 298 -22.10 20.82 -10.99
C THR A 298 -22.31 19.30 -10.95
N LEU A 299 -23.56 18.85 -10.73
CA LEU A 299 -23.91 17.42 -10.78
C LEU A 299 -23.65 16.81 -12.18
N GLY A 300 -23.89 17.57 -13.26
CA GLY A 300 -23.64 17.12 -14.63
C GLY A 300 -22.17 16.84 -14.95
N ASN A 301 -21.25 17.39 -14.16
CA ASN A 301 -19.80 17.18 -14.29
C ASN A 301 -19.29 16.04 -13.39
N SER A 302 -20.14 15.46 -12.55
CA SER A 302 -19.76 14.31 -11.73
C SER A 302 -19.71 13.02 -12.55
N VAL A 303 -18.85 12.09 -12.15
CA VAL A 303 -18.86 10.71 -12.66
C VAL A 303 -20.15 9.97 -12.31
N HIS A 304 -20.91 10.46 -11.32
CA HIS A 304 -22.19 9.91 -10.90
C HIS A 304 -23.40 10.61 -11.55
N ARG A 305 -23.22 11.46 -12.56
CA ARG A 305 -24.28 12.27 -13.19
C ARG A 305 -25.48 11.47 -13.71
N ASP A 306 -25.26 10.20 -14.05
CA ASP A 306 -26.26 9.29 -14.62
C ASP A 306 -26.90 8.39 -13.53
N ILE A 307 -26.59 8.62 -12.25
CA ILE A 307 -27.14 7.90 -11.10
C ILE A 307 -28.26 8.73 -10.45
N PRO A 308 -29.50 8.21 -10.35
CA PRO A 308 -30.60 8.90 -9.68
C PRO A 308 -30.30 9.20 -8.20
N CYS A 309 -30.79 10.32 -7.67
CA CYS A 309 -30.49 10.77 -6.30
C CYS A 309 -30.83 9.71 -5.24
N VAL A 310 -31.94 9.01 -5.40
CA VAL A 310 -32.42 7.96 -4.47
C VAL A 310 -31.54 6.70 -4.43
N LYS A 311 -30.63 6.52 -5.39
CA LYS A 311 -29.65 5.42 -5.36
C LYS A 311 -28.51 5.72 -4.39
N CYS A 312 -28.14 6.98 -4.21
CA CYS A 312 -27.16 7.41 -3.22
C CYS A 312 -27.82 7.69 -1.87
N HIS A 313 -28.96 8.39 -1.89
CA HIS A 313 -29.78 8.67 -0.71
C HIS A 313 -30.83 7.58 -0.50
N SER A 314 -30.37 6.36 -0.21
CA SER A 314 -31.24 5.19 0.00
C SER A 314 -32.11 5.26 1.27
N ASP A 315 -31.84 6.22 2.13
CA ASP A 315 -32.49 6.49 3.42
C ASP A 315 -33.68 7.45 3.32
N VAL A 316 -34.01 7.93 2.11
CA VAL A 316 -35.21 8.76 1.88
C VAL A 316 -36.46 7.91 1.77
N SER A 317 -37.55 8.37 2.38
CA SER A 317 -38.82 7.63 2.41
C SER A 317 -39.94 8.37 1.66
N THR A 318 -40.55 7.69 0.69
CA THR A 318 -41.73 8.20 -0.03
C THR A 318 -42.98 8.32 0.84
N HIS A 319 -42.96 7.75 2.06
CA HIS A 319 -44.10 7.73 2.96
C HIS A 319 -44.16 8.95 3.88
N LEU A 320 -43.12 9.80 3.88
CA LEU A 320 -43.04 10.99 4.71
C LEU A 320 -43.45 12.24 3.92
N SER A 321 -44.13 13.19 4.58
CA SER A 321 -44.50 14.48 3.97
C SER A 321 -43.27 15.29 3.51
N ARG A 322 -42.12 15.08 4.17
CA ARG A 322 -40.80 15.52 3.72
C ARG A 322 -39.93 14.28 3.50
N PRO A 323 -39.86 13.74 2.27
CA PRO A 323 -39.13 12.49 2.00
C PRO A 323 -37.66 12.49 2.40
N CYS A 324 -37.04 13.67 2.46
CA CYS A 324 -35.65 13.86 2.84
C CYS A 324 -35.43 14.10 4.34
N SER A 325 -36.45 14.03 5.21
CA SER A 325 -36.24 14.22 6.65
C SER A 325 -35.42 13.10 7.30
N THR A 326 -35.40 11.92 6.67
CA THR A 326 -34.59 10.76 7.07
C THR A 326 -33.25 10.71 6.34
N ALA A 327 -32.96 11.69 5.45
CA ALA A 327 -31.71 11.72 4.71
C ALA A 327 -30.53 12.08 5.63
N GLY A 328 -29.63 11.13 5.81
CA GLY A 328 -28.33 11.25 6.43
C GLY A 328 -27.21 11.43 5.41
N ARG A 329 -25.97 11.19 5.86
CA ARG A 329 -24.80 11.17 4.97
C ARG A 329 -24.87 9.93 4.08
N VAL A 330 -24.53 10.10 2.80
CA VAL A 330 -24.47 9.01 1.83
C VAL A 330 -23.39 8.00 2.23
N ASP A 331 -23.78 6.73 2.24
CA ASP A 331 -22.86 5.60 2.44
C ASP A 331 -22.36 5.11 1.08
N CYS A 332 -21.10 5.44 0.76
CA CYS A 332 -20.47 5.05 -0.49
C CYS A 332 -20.20 3.54 -0.57
N SER A 333 -20.14 2.83 0.57
CA SER A 333 -19.78 1.40 0.63
C SER A 333 -20.81 0.49 -0.05
N ASN A 334 -22.06 0.94 -0.15
CA ASN A 334 -23.13 0.23 -0.86
C ASN A 334 -22.80 -0.06 -2.33
N CYS A 335 -22.02 0.82 -2.96
CA CYS A 335 -21.58 0.67 -4.36
C CYS A 335 -20.06 0.43 -4.47
N HIS A 336 -19.26 0.96 -3.55
CA HIS A 336 -17.79 0.88 -3.54
C HIS A 336 -17.27 0.01 -2.40
N SER A 337 -17.83 -1.18 -2.22
CA SER A 337 -17.56 -2.05 -1.07
C SER A 337 -16.07 -2.41 -0.89
N GLU A 338 -15.36 -2.75 -1.96
CA GLU A 338 -13.93 -3.08 -1.91
C GLU A 338 -13.08 -1.89 -1.45
N VAL A 339 -13.32 -0.71 -2.03
CA VAL A 339 -12.59 0.52 -1.68
C VAL A 339 -12.94 0.97 -0.27
N ALA A 340 -14.21 0.87 0.11
CA ALA A 340 -14.67 1.19 1.45
C ALA A 340 -14.01 0.29 2.50
N ASN A 341 -13.87 -1.00 2.23
CA ASN A 341 -13.16 -1.91 3.14
C ASN A 341 -11.70 -1.51 3.35
N LEU A 342 -10.99 -1.12 2.28
CA LEU A 342 -9.62 -0.61 2.38
C LEU A 342 -9.58 0.69 3.21
N TYR A 343 -10.47 1.64 2.93
CA TYR A 343 -10.56 2.91 3.66
C TYR A 343 -10.84 2.67 5.15
N PHE A 344 -11.79 1.78 5.47
CA PHE A 344 -12.15 1.46 6.84
C PHE A 344 -11.03 0.73 7.61
N ASP A 345 -10.16 -0.01 6.93
CA ASP A 345 -8.93 -0.58 7.53
C ASP A 345 -7.79 0.45 7.65
N SER A 346 -7.85 1.57 6.93
CA SER A 346 -6.84 2.65 6.98
C SER A 346 -6.88 3.45 8.29
N GLY A 347 -5.83 4.23 8.57
CA GLY A 347 -5.81 5.13 9.72
C GLY A 347 -6.92 6.19 9.71
N HIS A 348 -7.34 6.67 8.53
CA HIS A 348 -8.46 7.61 8.41
C HIS A 348 -9.81 6.95 8.72
N GLY A 349 -10.02 5.73 8.26
CA GLY A 349 -11.24 4.97 8.54
C GLY A 349 -11.37 4.56 10.00
N GLN A 350 -10.26 4.14 10.63
CA GLN A 350 -10.24 3.85 12.07
C GLN A 350 -10.55 5.11 12.89
N ALA A 351 -9.92 6.25 12.57
CA ALA A 351 -10.23 7.52 13.23
C ALA A 351 -11.70 7.96 13.02
N TYR A 352 -12.29 7.65 11.87
CA TYR A 352 -13.71 7.87 11.61
C TYR A 352 -14.60 7.00 12.50
N PHE A 353 -14.28 5.72 12.70
CA PHE A 353 -15.02 4.85 13.63
C PHE A 353 -14.92 5.27 15.08
N GLU A 354 -13.76 5.81 15.48
CA GLU A 354 -13.54 6.41 16.80
C GLU A 354 -14.30 7.74 16.99
N LYS A 355 -15.05 8.19 15.97
CA LYS A 355 -15.82 9.45 15.95
C LYS A 355 -14.94 10.67 16.17
N ASN A 356 -13.69 10.62 15.71
CA ASN A 356 -12.81 11.77 15.75
C ASN A 356 -13.38 12.87 14.82
N PRO A 357 -13.70 14.07 15.32
CA PRO A 357 -14.30 15.14 14.52
C PRO A 357 -13.39 15.64 13.38
N ASN A 358 -12.09 15.33 13.45
CA ASN A 358 -11.09 15.71 12.47
C ASN A 358 -10.78 14.60 11.44
N ALA A 359 -11.41 13.42 11.55
CA ALA A 359 -11.20 12.34 10.60
C ALA A 359 -11.86 12.65 9.24
N PRO A 360 -11.12 12.57 8.11
CA PRO A 360 -11.69 12.79 6.79
C PRO A 360 -12.50 11.57 6.35
N TYR A 361 -13.62 11.78 5.66
CA TYR A 361 -14.43 10.77 4.99
C TYR A 361 -14.27 10.85 3.46
N CYS A 362 -14.87 9.93 2.71
CA CYS A 362 -14.78 9.84 1.24
C CYS A 362 -15.03 11.19 0.55
N THR A 363 -16.01 11.96 1.07
CA THR A 363 -16.43 13.25 0.51
C THR A 363 -15.41 14.36 0.70
N ASP A 364 -14.56 14.28 1.72
CA ASP A 364 -13.52 15.28 1.98
C ASP A 364 -12.38 15.18 0.94
N CYS A 365 -12.20 14.00 0.33
CA CYS A 365 -11.18 13.79 -0.71
C CYS A 365 -11.75 13.84 -2.14
N HIS A 366 -12.95 13.30 -2.35
CA HIS A 366 -13.54 13.18 -3.69
C HIS A 366 -14.51 14.31 -4.04
N GLY A 367 -14.93 15.14 -3.07
CA GLY A 367 -16.06 16.05 -3.22
C GLY A 367 -17.39 15.36 -2.92
N THR A 368 -18.49 16.08 -3.11
CA THR A 368 -19.84 15.60 -2.76
C THR A 368 -20.63 15.23 -4.01
N HIS A 369 -21.49 16.13 -4.49
CA HIS A 369 -22.24 15.97 -5.74
C HIS A 369 -21.40 16.30 -6.99
N ASP A 370 -20.15 16.69 -6.80
CA ASP A 370 -19.19 17.12 -7.82
C ASP A 370 -18.00 16.18 -7.95
N ALA A 371 -18.14 14.93 -7.50
CA ALA A 371 -17.08 13.93 -7.58
C ALA A 371 -16.68 13.66 -9.03
N LYS A 372 -15.44 14.01 -9.39
CA LYS A 372 -14.87 13.90 -10.75
C LYS A 372 -13.90 12.73 -10.86
N SER A 373 -13.60 12.35 -12.10
CA SER A 373 -12.57 11.36 -12.41
C SER A 373 -11.20 11.87 -11.98
N HIS A 374 -10.33 11.00 -11.48
CA HIS A 374 -8.94 11.33 -11.17
C HIS A 374 -8.09 11.67 -12.41
N PHE A 375 -8.61 11.42 -13.62
CA PHE A 375 -8.01 11.85 -14.89
C PHE A 375 -8.40 13.28 -15.30
N ASP A 376 -9.39 13.88 -14.63
CA ASP A 376 -9.82 15.26 -14.90
C ASP A 376 -8.93 16.24 -14.11
N GLU A 377 -8.30 17.19 -14.79
CA GLU A 377 -7.39 18.17 -14.18
C GLU A 377 -8.08 19.06 -13.12
N THR A 378 -9.40 19.20 -13.20
CA THR A 378 -10.22 19.97 -12.26
C THR A 378 -10.74 19.14 -11.09
N SER A 379 -10.30 17.89 -10.95
CA SER A 379 -10.60 17.00 -9.84
C SER A 379 -9.67 17.24 -8.66
N LEU A 380 -10.20 17.14 -7.44
CA LEU A 380 -9.41 17.16 -6.20
C LEU A 380 -8.41 16.00 -6.15
N THR A 381 -8.76 14.88 -6.78
CA THR A 381 -7.92 13.66 -6.84
C THR A 381 -7.06 13.59 -8.10
N TYR A 382 -7.00 14.67 -8.89
CA TYR A 382 -6.05 14.77 -9.98
C TYR A 382 -4.62 14.73 -9.44
N ARG A 383 -3.74 14.04 -10.16
CA ARG A 383 -2.38 13.74 -9.67
C ARG A 383 -1.60 14.98 -9.23
N ALA A 384 -1.70 16.10 -9.95
CA ALA A 384 -1.04 17.35 -9.56
C ALA A 384 -1.64 18.03 -8.32
N THR A 385 -2.92 17.75 -8.03
CA THR A 385 -3.68 18.36 -6.93
C THR A 385 -3.55 17.57 -5.62
N ILE A 386 -3.21 16.27 -5.68
CA ILE A 386 -3.11 15.38 -4.51
C ILE A 386 -2.27 15.96 -3.36
N PRO A 387 -1.06 16.51 -3.57
CA PRO A 387 -0.29 17.06 -2.47
C PRO A 387 -1.01 18.19 -1.74
N GLN A 388 -1.71 19.07 -2.48
CA GLN A 388 -2.51 20.14 -1.88
C GLN A 388 -3.71 19.56 -1.12
N LEU A 389 -4.42 18.59 -1.71
CA LEU A 389 -5.56 17.92 -1.07
C LEU A 389 -5.18 17.32 0.30
N CYS A 390 -4.06 16.56 0.35
CA CYS A 390 -3.57 16.01 1.61
C CYS A 390 -3.09 17.13 2.56
N GLY A 391 -2.41 18.13 1.99
CA GLY A 391 -1.81 19.26 2.73
C GLY A 391 -2.81 20.19 3.41
N GLU A 392 -4.06 20.28 2.95
CA GLU A 392 -5.11 21.06 3.61
C GLU A 392 -5.35 20.58 5.05
N CYS A 393 -5.21 19.27 5.28
CA CYS A 393 -5.31 18.67 6.62
C CYS A 393 -3.93 18.45 7.26
N HIS A 394 -2.90 18.07 6.50
CA HIS A 394 -1.55 17.74 6.96
C HIS A 394 -0.56 18.92 6.85
N LYS A 395 -0.95 20.03 7.47
CA LYS A 395 -0.14 21.24 7.65
C LYS A 395 -0.13 21.65 9.12
N ALA A 396 0.77 22.54 9.51
CA ALA A 396 0.99 22.89 10.92
C ALA A 396 -0.27 23.43 11.64
N ASP A 397 -1.19 24.08 10.92
CA ASP A 397 -2.47 24.59 11.40
C ASP A 397 -3.68 23.77 10.91
N GLY A 398 -3.44 22.59 10.33
CA GLY A 398 -4.46 21.73 9.74
C GLY A 398 -5.13 20.80 10.75
N LYS A 399 -6.25 20.18 10.34
CA LYS A 399 -7.03 19.26 11.18
C LYS A 399 -6.18 18.10 11.73
N ALA A 400 -5.21 17.62 10.96
CA ALA A 400 -4.35 16.50 11.35
C ALA A 400 -3.32 16.89 12.43
N ALA A 401 -2.92 18.17 12.55
CA ALA A 401 -1.93 18.59 13.54
C ALA A 401 -2.40 18.40 15.00
N THR A 402 -3.70 18.22 15.21
CA THR A 402 -4.30 17.98 16.54
C THR A 402 -4.36 16.50 16.92
N VAL A 403 -3.99 15.59 16.01
CA VAL A 403 -4.05 14.14 16.24
C VAL A 403 -2.76 13.67 16.92
N GLU A 404 -2.90 13.03 18.09
CA GLU A 404 -1.77 12.50 18.85
C GLU A 404 -1.02 11.39 18.07
N GLY A 405 0.31 11.44 18.06
CA GLY A 405 1.16 10.40 17.47
C GLY A 405 1.63 10.64 16.01
N LEU A 406 1.20 11.71 15.36
CA LEU A 406 1.77 12.13 14.07
C LEU A 406 3.17 12.72 14.25
N LYS A 407 4.16 12.09 13.61
CA LYS A 407 5.57 12.55 13.66
C LYS A 407 5.84 13.77 12.78
N GLU A 408 5.12 13.89 11.66
CA GLU A 408 5.29 14.97 10.70
C GLU A 408 4.14 15.97 10.81
N VAL A 409 4.46 17.18 11.25
CA VAL A 409 3.48 18.24 11.55
C VAL A 409 3.18 19.11 10.32
N ASN A 410 4.12 19.22 9.37
CA ASN A 410 3.97 20.03 8.16
C ASN A 410 4.40 19.31 6.87
N ALA A 411 3.89 18.09 6.70
CA ALA A 411 4.26 17.21 5.61
C ALA A 411 4.11 17.84 4.21
N PHE A 412 3.12 18.73 4.01
CA PHE A 412 2.95 19.42 2.73
C PHE A 412 4.13 20.34 2.41
N PHE A 413 4.54 21.19 3.37
CA PHE A 413 5.67 22.08 3.17
C PHE A 413 6.93 21.27 2.89
N ASP A 414 7.21 20.24 3.69
CA ASP A 414 8.40 19.41 3.55
C ASP A 414 8.43 18.71 2.18
N TYR A 415 7.31 18.08 1.77
CA TYR A 415 7.17 17.49 0.45
C TYR A 415 7.45 18.48 -0.68
N THR A 416 6.90 19.71 -0.62
CA THR A 416 7.10 20.71 -1.69
C THR A 416 8.56 21.13 -1.85
N GLN A 417 9.38 20.99 -0.82
CA GLN A 417 10.82 21.28 -0.89
C GLN A 417 11.62 20.15 -1.53
N THR A 418 11.05 18.96 -1.68
CA THR A 418 11.74 17.80 -2.24
C THR A 418 11.89 17.90 -3.77
N VAL A 419 12.77 17.08 -4.33
CA VAL A 419 12.91 16.93 -5.79
C VAL A 419 11.61 16.47 -6.46
N HIS A 420 10.81 15.63 -5.79
CA HIS A 420 9.51 15.20 -6.29
C HIS A 420 8.49 16.34 -6.27
N GLY A 421 8.42 17.07 -5.15
CA GLY A 421 7.56 18.24 -5.00
C GLY A 421 7.86 19.31 -6.04
N LYS A 422 9.12 19.72 -6.17
CA LYS A 422 9.57 20.70 -7.18
C LYS A 422 9.40 20.18 -8.60
N GLY A 423 9.65 18.90 -8.83
CA GLY A 423 9.39 18.25 -10.13
C GLY A 423 7.93 18.39 -10.55
N LEU A 424 7.00 18.21 -9.61
CA LEU A 424 5.58 18.36 -9.86
C LEU A 424 5.15 19.82 -10.02
N THR A 425 5.53 20.71 -9.08
CA THR A 425 4.99 22.07 -8.99
C THR A 425 5.73 23.08 -9.86
N GLU A 426 7.05 23.02 -9.94
CA GLU A 426 7.86 23.98 -10.72
C GLU A 426 8.06 23.51 -12.16
N LYS A 427 8.22 22.20 -12.38
CA LYS A 427 8.50 21.62 -13.70
C LYS A 427 7.28 20.98 -14.37
N GLY A 428 6.14 20.86 -13.68
CA GLY A 428 4.90 20.30 -14.23
C GLY A 428 4.97 18.79 -14.53
N LEU A 429 5.92 18.06 -13.95
CA LEU A 429 6.16 16.66 -14.27
C LEU A 429 5.18 15.76 -13.49
N LEU A 430 4.09 15.38 -14.15
CA LEU A 430 3.12 14.42 -13.59
C LEU A 430 3.73 13.08 -13.15
N PRO A 431 4.79 12.52 -13.77
CA PRO A 431 5.43 11.30 -13.27
C PRO A 431 6.12 11.44 -11.91
N SER A 432 6.26 12.65 -11.36
CA SER A 432 6.82 12.87 -10.03
C SER A 432 6.00 12.12 -8.98
N ALA A 433 6.68 11.53 -8.00
CA ALA A 433 6.01 10.78 -6.93
C ALA A 433 5.20 11.73 -6.03
N VAL A 434 3.94 11.39 -5.75
CA VAL A 434 3.04 12.13 -4.84
C VAL A 434 2.73 11.31 -3.60
N CYS A 435 2.01 11.91 -2.64
CA CYS A 435 1.69 11.29 -1.35
C CYS A 435 1.13 9.86 -1.48
N THR A 436 0.24 9.63 -2.45
CA THR A 436 -0.42 8.33 -2.66
C THR A 436 0.49 7.27 -3.28
N ASP A 437 1.59 7.64 -3.94
CA ASP A 437 2.55 6.65 -4.46
C ASP A 437 3.34 6.00 -3.31
N CYS A 438 3.51 6.73 -2.19
CA CYS A 438 4.18 6.24 -1.00
C CYS A 438 3.21 5.70 0.06
N HIS A 439 2.11 6.41 0.34
CA HIS A 439 1.18 6.09 1.44
C HIS A 439 -0.06 5.29 1.00
N THR A 440 -0.20 4.99 -0.31
CA THR A 440 -1.43 4.49 -0.94
C THR A 440 -2.61 5.47 -0.83
N THR A 441 -3.66 5.26 -1.63
CA THR A 441 -4.80 6.18 -1.68
C THR A 441 -5.87 5.90 -0.61
N HIS A 442 -6.24 4.63 -0.46
CA HIS A 442 -7.35 4.20 0.41
C HIS A 442 -6.91 3.26 1.52
N HIS A 443 -5.63 2.87 1.60
CA HIS A 443 -5.10 1.96 2.62
C HIS A 443 -3.91 2.59 3.34
N ASN A 444 -4.03 3.88 3.66
CA ASN A 444 -3.00 4.67 4.31
C ASN A 444 -2.86 4.27 5.79
N LEU A 445 -2.06 3.24 6.00
CA LEU A 445 -1.75 2.68 7.32
C LEU A 445 -0.57 3.42 7.98
N PRO A 446 -0.55 3.52 9.32
CA PRO A 446 0.58 4.07 10.05
C PRO A 446 1.89 3.33 9.73
N ALA A 447 3.03 4.04 9.76
CA ALA A 447 4.35 3.45 9.46
C ALA A 447 4.81 2.35 10.44
N ALA A 448 4.10 2.19 11.56
CA ALA A 448 4.32 1.10 12.52
C ALA A 448 3.63 -0.22 12.12
N ASP A 449 2.60 -0.17 11.26
CA ASP A 449 1.89 -1.35 10.78
C ASP A 449 2.71 -2.05 9.68
N GLU A 450 2.94 -3.36 9.80
CA GLU A 450 3.73 -4.15 8.85
C GLU A 450 3.13 -4.21 7.44
N ARG A 451 1.81 -4.01 7.32
CA ARG A 451 1.08 -3.98 6.05
C ARG A 451 1.23 -2.64 5.34
N SER A 452 1.71 -1.60 6.02
CA SER A 452 1.89 -0.27 5.44
C SER A 452 2.99 -0.28 4.38
N SER A 453 2.75 0.40 3.25
CA SER A 453 3.78 0.64 2.22
C SER A 453 4.97 1.44 2.74
N VAL A 454 4.78 2.24 3.80
CA VAL A 454 5.85 3.00 4.46
C VAL A 454 6.39 2.32 5.72
N TYR A 455 6.01 1.05 5.96
CA TYR A 455 6.69 0.23 6.96
C TYR A 455 8.15 0.06 6.57
N TRP A 456 9.07 0.15 7.53
CA TRP A 456 10.50 0.21 7.25
C TRP A 456 11.02 -0.95 6.36
N LYS A 457 10.51 -2.18 6.52
CA LYS A 457 10.88 -3.30 5.63
C LYS A 457 10.33 -3.17 4.21
N ASN A 458 9.22 -2.45 4.05
CA ASN A 458 8.55 -2.26 2.77
C ASN A 458 9.09 -1.04 2.00
N ILE A 459 9.70 -0.07 2.69
CA ILE A 459 10.23 1.17 2.08
C ILE A 459 11.07 0.91 0.82
N PRO A 460 12.06 0.00 0.81
CA PRO A 460 12.84 -0.26 -0.40
C PRO A 460 11.97 -0.72 -1.58
N SER A 461 10.96 -1.57 -1.32
CA SER A 461 10.03 -2.03 -2.36
C SER A 461 9.09 -0.93 -2.85
N THR A 462 8.67 -0.03 -1.95
CA THR A 462 7.85 1.14 -2.29
C THR A 462 8.61 2.09 -3.20
N CYS A 463 9.86 2.40 -2.88
CA CYS A 463 10.73 3.20 -3.74
C CYS A 463 11.02 2.49 -5.08
N ALA A 464 11.12 1.16 -5.07
CA ALA A 464 11.38 0.34 -6.26
C ALA A 464 10.24 0.37 -7.28
N SER A 465 9.04 0.83 -6.94
CA SER A 465 7.96 1.03 -7.91
C SER A 465 8.39 1.94 -9.07
N CYS A 466 9.18 2.97 -8.76
CA CYS A 466 9.75 3.92 -9.73
C CYS A 466 11.27 3.76 -9.91
N HIS A 467 12.01 3.45 -8.83
CA HIS A 467 13.49 3.40 -8.84
C HIS A 467 14.06 1.97 -8.94
N ARG A 468 13.53 1.14 -9.85
CA ARG A 468 13.95 -0.27 -10.00
C ARG A 468 15.46 -0.48 -10.20
N GLY A 469 16.10 0.39 -10.98
CA GLY A 469 17.55 0.31 -11.22
C GLY A 469 18.36 0.48 -9.93
N ILE A 470 18.01 1.49 -9.13
CA ILE A 470 18.66 1.77 -7.86
C ILE A 470 18.34 0.68 -6.83
N PHE A 471 17.10 0.19 -6.80
CA PHE A 471 16.71 -0.92 -5.93
C PHE A 471 17.58 -2.17 -6.18
N LYS A 472 17.85 -2.51 -7.44
CA LYS A 472 18.75 -3.62 -7.79
C LYS A 472 20.19 -3.42 -7.31
N GLU A 473 20.68 -2.19 -7.33
CA GLU A 473 21.99 -1.85 -6.77
C GLU A 473 22.01 -1.97 -5.24
N TYR A 474 20.95 -1.48 -4.59
CA TYR A 474 20.76 -1.60 -3.15
C TYR A 474 20.67 -3.07 -2.70
N GLU A 475 19.94 -3.94 -3.41
CA GLU A 475 19.87 -5.37 -3.09
C GLU A 475 21.22 -6.08 -3.18
N ALA A 476 22.12 -5.61 -4.06
CA ALA A 476 23.47 -6.13 -4.16
C ALA A 476 24.42 -5.59 -3.06
N SER A 477 23.97 -4.61 -2.28
CA SER A 477 24.72 -3.96 -1.21
C SER A 477 24.76 -4.82 0.06
N VAL A 478 25.78 -4.59 0.89
CA VAL A 478 25.84 -5.12 2.26
C VAL A 478 24.80 -4.49 3.18
N HIS A 479 24.20 -3.36 2.78
CA HIS A 479 23.13 -2.68 3.52
C HIS A 479 21.72 -3.16 3.16
N ALA A 480 21.57 -4.11 2.23
CA ALA A 480 20.26 -4.61 1.82
C ALA A 480 19.57 -5.35 2.97
N ILE A 481 18.39 -4.87 3.38
CA ILE A 481 17.55 -5.56 4.38
C ILE A 481 17.13 -6.98 3.96
N SER A 482 17.05 -7.26 2.66
CA SER A 482 16.66 -8.57 2.12
C SER A 482 17.71 -9.65 2.31
N ASN A 483 18.97 -9.27 2.53
CA ASN A 483 20.09 -10.21 2.63
C ASN A 483 20.29 -10.75 4.06
N VAL A 484 19.42 -10.40 5.01
CA VAL A 484 19.63 -10.69 6.43
C VAL A 484 18.34 -11.18 7.09
N ASN A 485 18.29 -12.48 7.40
CA ASN A 485 17.15 -13.10 8.07
C ASN A 485 17.14 -12.90 9.60
N ASP A 486 18.26 -12.51 10.22
CA ASP A 486 18.37 -12.56 11.69
C ASP A 486 19.56 -11.73 12.24
N THR A 487 19.59 -10.41 12.00
CA THR A 487 20.49 -9.52 12.78
C THR A 487 19.72 -8.78 13.86
N LYS A 488 20.31 -8.73 15.06
CA LYS A 488 19.87 -7.84 16.14
C LYS A 488 19.95 -6.35 15.77
N GLU A 489 20.66 -6.01 14.70
CA GLU A 489 20.91 -4.64 14.26
C GLU A 489 19.99 -4.24 13.10
N LYS A 490 19.40 -3.04 13.23
CA LYS A 490 18.54 -2.42 12.23
C LYS A 490 19.39 -1.89 11.08
N LEU A 491 19.24 -2.50 9.90
CA LEU A 491 19.90 -2.03 8.68
C LEU A 491 19.22 -0.77 8.10
N PRO A 492 19.98 0.09 7.40
CA PRO A 492 19.42 1.30 6.80
C PRO A 492 18.58 0.96 5.57
N THR A 493 17.47 1.68 5.43
CA THR A 493 16.56 1.67 4.27
C THR A 493 16.80 2.92 3.42
N CYS A 494 16.10 3.03 2.30
CA CYS A 494 16.13 4.23 1.47
C CYS A 494 15.81 5.48 2.28
N ALA A 495 14.85 5.40 3.22
CA ALA A 495 14.42 6.53 4.04
C ALA A 495 15.45 6.99 5.09
N ASP A 496 16.33 6.09 5.54
CA ASP A 496 17.36 6.40 6.53
C ASP A 496 18.52 7.18 5.89
N CYS A 497 18.77 7.00 4.58
CA CYS A 497 19.76 7.78 3.82
C CYS A 497 19.15 8.97 3.08
N HIS A 498 17.88 8.86 2.68
CA HIS A 498 17.12 9.87 1.94
C HIS A 498 15.78 10.12 2.64
N SER A 499 15.63 11.24 3.35
CA SER A 499 14.35 11.56 3.99
C SER A 499 13.22 11.65 2.95
N ALA A 500 12.17 10.82 3.08
CA ALA A 500 11.07 10.78 2.12
C ALA A 500 10.37 12.14 1.92
N HIS A 501 10.37 12.99 2.95
CA HIS A 501 9.84 14.37 2.90
C HIS A 501 10.94 15.44 2.83
N GLY A 502 12.20 15.06 2.59
CA GLY A 502 13.34 15.99 2.52
C GLY A 502 14.40 15.61 1.47
N ILE A 503 14.07 14.86 0.42
CA ILE A 503 15.00 14.51 -0.66
C ILE A 503 15.33 15.74 -1.51
N PHE A 504 16.61 16.11 -1.57
CA PHE A 504 17.12 17.20 -2.41
C PHE A 504 17.82 16.69 -3.69
N GLU A 505 18.04 17.59 -4.65
CA GLU A 505 18.79 17.28 -5.87
C GLU A 505 20.27 16.99 -5.57
N THR A 506 20.84 16.00 -6.26
CA THR A 506 22.18 15.42 -5.98
C THR A 506 23.36 16.36 -6.22
N HIS A 507 23.15 17.45 -6.96
CA HIS A 507 24.21 18.41 -7.34
C HIS A 507 24.22 19.68 -6.51
N GLN A 508 23.29 19.82 -5.55
CA GLN A 508 23.27 21.00 -4.68
C GLN A 508 24.27 20.82 -3.53
N ASP A 509 24.95 21.92 -3.17
CA ASP A 509 25.94 21.98 -2.10
C ASP A 509 25.47 21.32 -0.79
N ARG A 510 24.16 21.45 -0.51
CA ARG A 510 23.50 20.87 0.65
C ARG A 510 23.46 19.34 0.61
N PHE A 511 23.08 18.73 -0.51
CA PHE A 511 23.07 17.26 -0.65
C PHE A 511 24.49 16.69 -0.52
N MET A 512 25.46 17.36 -1.13
CA MET A 512 26.87 16.96 -1.05
C MET A 512 27.41 17.03 0.39
N SER A 513 26.89 17.91 1.22
CA SER A 513 27.25 17.98 2.64
C SER A 513 26.59 16.90 3.51
N GLU A 514 25.39 16.45 3.11
CA GLU A 514 24.61 15.50 3.88
C GLU A 514 25.13 14.06 3.76
N VAL A 515 25.67 13.63 2.60
CA VAL A 515 26.11 12.23 2.39
C VAL A 515 27.09 11.74 3.47
N THR A 516 28.05 12.58 3.88
CA THR A 516 29.00 12.25 4.95
C THR A 516 28.30 12.10 6.31
N LEU A 517 27.30 12.94 6.57
CA LEU A 517 26.49 12.89 7.80
C LEU A 517 25.56 11.67 7.82
N GLN A 518 24.98 11.30 6.67
CA GLN A 518 24.08 10.15 6.56
C GLN A 518 24.80 8.86 6.91
N CYS A 519 25.99 8.62 6.33
CA CYS A 519 26.80 7.47 6.71
C CYS A 519 27.22 7.53 8.20
N GLY A 520 27.56 8.72 8.70
CA GLY A 520 27.98 8.92 10.09
C GLY A 520 26.90 8.71 11.14
N SER A 521 25.61 8.78 10.78
CA SER A 521 24.50 8.51 11.70
C SER A 521 24.51 7.08 12.24
N CYS A 522 25.00 6.13 11.42
CA CYS A 522 25.17 4.72 11.80
C CYS A 522 26.65 4.35 12.02
N HIS A 523 27.57 5.01 11.31
CA HIS A 523 29.02 4.76 11.39
C HIS A 523 29.78 5.93 12.04
N GLN A 524 29.42 6.28 13.27
CA GLN A 524 29.95 7.45 13.95
C GLN A 524 31.49 7.42 14.07
N ASP A 525 32.07 6.33 14.56
CA ASP A 525 33.53 6.18 14.72
C ASP A 525 34.29 6.32 13.40
N LEU A 526 33.74 5.77 12.31
CA LEU A 526 34.35 5.86 10.98
C LEU A 526 34.23 7.27 10.39
N SER A 527 33.12 7.97 10.65
CA SER A 527 32.94 9.37 10.26
C SER A 527 33.92 10.27 11.00
N GLU A 528 34.11 10.07 12.30
CA GLU A 528 35.07 10.81 13.11
C GLU A 528 36.50 10.63 12.58
N THR A 529 36.92 9.40 12.29
CA THR A 529 38.26 9.15 11.71
C THR A 529 38.40 9.71 10.30
N TYR A 530 37.37 9.61 9.45
CA TYR A 530 37.35 10.22 8.12
C TYR A 530 37.54 11.75 8.19
N THR A 531 36.89 12.44 9.13
CA THR A 531 37.05 13.89 9.29
C THR A 531 38.48 14.32 9.65
N GLN A 532 39.32 13.40 10.14
CA GLN A 532 40.74 13.65 10.42
C GLN A 532 41.65 13.52 9.19
N THR A 533 41.16 12.91 8.11
CA THR A 533 41.89 12.79 6.84
C THR A 533 41.97 14.12 6.11
N ILE A 534 42.79 14.17 5.05
CA ILE A 534 42.86 15.39 4.24
C ILE A 534 41.52 15.68 3.54
N HIS A 535 40.80 14.64 3.11
CA HIS A 535 39.50 14.81 2.46
C HIS A 535 38.46 15.35 3.44
N GLY A 536 38.38 14.75 4.64
CA GLY A 536 37.49 15.20 5.70
C GLY A 536 37.77 16.62 6.18
N LYS A 537 39.05 17.00 6.33
CA LYS A 537 39.45 18.36 6.73
C LYS A 537 39.15 19.39 5.65
N ALA A 538 39.43 19.08 4.38
CA ALA A 538 39.08 19.94 3.27
C ALA A 538 37.57 20.13 3.16
N TYR A 539 36.80 19.05 3.34
CA TYR A 539 35.34 19.09 3.41
C TYR A 539 34.83 19.99 4.54
N GLN A 540 35.37 19.88 5.76
CA GLN A 540 35.01 20.76 6.90
C GLN A 540 35.30 22.24 6.63
N LEU A 541 36.36 22.52 5.88
CA LEU A 541 36.73 23.88 5.44
C LEU A 541 35.87 24.39 4.27
N GLY A 542 34.87 23.62 3.81
CA GLY A 542 33.93 24.04 2.76
C GLY A 542 34.31 23.60 1.35
N TYR A 543 35.32 22.76 1.17
CA TYR A 543 35.66 22.20 -0.15
C TYR A 543 34.80 20.96 -0.46
N LEU A 544 33.63 21.20 -1.07
CA LEU A 544 32.61 20.17 -1.31
C LEU A 544 32.98 19.14 -2.38
N GLU A 545 33.96 19.43 -3.23
CA GLU A 545 34.53 18.49 -4.20
C GLU A 545 35.42 17.43 -3.56
N SER A 546 35.70 17.54 -2.26
CA SER A 546 36.46 16.51 -1.57
C SER A 546 35.73 15.16 -1.58
N ALA A 547 36.52 14.09 -1.72
CA ALA A 547 36.01 12.73 -1.83
C ALA A 547 35.34 12.29 -0.52
N LYS A 548 34.08 11.86 -0.62
CA LYS A 548 33.20 11.43 0.47
C LYS A 548 33.17 9.91 0.59
N CYS A 549 32.46 9.43 1.61
CA CYS A 549 32.23 8.00 1.83
C CYS A 549 31.73 7.29 0.55
N SER A 550 30.75 7.88 -0.14
CA SER A 550 30.16 7.32 -1.36
C SER A 550 31.12 7.29 -2.55
N ASP A 551 32.07 8.21 -2.63
CA ASP A 551 33.02 8.29 -3.74
C ASP A 551 34.03 7.13 -3.70
N CYS A 552 34.33 6.65 -2.49
CA CYS A 552 35.17 5.48 -2.27
C CYS A 552 34.37 4.17 -2.25
N HIS A 553 33.24 4.12 -1.54
CA HIS A 553 32.51 2.87 -1.28
C HIS A 553 31.36 2.58 -2.25
N GLY A 554 30.93 3.56 -3.04
CA GLY A 554 29.68 3.54 -3.81
C GLY A 554 28.53 4.19 -3.04
N ALA A 555 27.49 4.63 -3.75
CA ALA A 555 26.31 5.27 -3.15
C ALA A 555 25.23 4.24 -2.78
N HIS A 556 24.71 3.51 -3.76
CA HIS A 556 23.64 2.52 -3.55
C HIS A 556 24.17 1.07 -3.52
N ARG A 557 25.22 0.79 -4.31
CA ARG A 557 25.90 -0.51 -4.32
C ARG A 557 27.16 -0.51 -3.45
N ILE A 558 26.97 -0.57 -2.13
CA ILE A 558 28.06 -0.58 -1.16
C ILE A 558 28.48 -2.03 -0.89
N LEU A 559 29.73 -2.36 -1.20
CA LEU A 559 30.26 -3.72 -1.06
C LEU A 559 31.38 -3.77 -0.02
N GLY A 560 31.39 -4.84 0.79
CA GLY A 560 32.46 -5.07 1.77
C GLY A 560 33.85 -5.13 1.14
N VAL A 561 34.88 -4.72 1.88
CA VAL A 561 36.27 -4.57 1.39
C VAL A 561 36.85 -5.87 0.79
N ASN A 562 36.44 -7.02 1.30
CA ASN A 562 36.88 -8.33 0.82
C ASN A 562 36.18 -8.78 -0.47
N ASN A 563 35.13 -8.08 -0.91
CA ASN A 563 34.44 -8.40 -2.15
C ASN A 563 35.30 -7.94 -3.35
N PRO A 564 35.58 -8.81 -4.34
CA PRO A 564 36.42 -8.48 -5.49
C PRO A 564 35.86 -7.36 -6.36
N ASN A 565 34.54 -7.10 -6.30
CA ASN A 565 33.87 -6.02 -7.03
C ASN A 565 33.75 -4.73 -6.21
N SER A 566 34.21 -4.71 -4.95
CA SER A 566 34.18 -3.50 -4.12
C SER A 566 35.12 -2.44 -4.69
N MET A 567 34.66 -1.19 -4.72
CA MET A 567 35.47 -0.04 -5.16
C MET A 567 36.69 0.19 -4.28
N VAL A 568 36.62 -0.19 -3.00
CA VAL A 568 37.75 -0.16 -2.05
C VAL A 568 38.50 -1.49 -1.95
N GLY A 569 38.10 -2.49 -2.73
CA GLY A 569 38.79 -3.79 -2.77
C GLY A 569 40.17 -3.67 -3.40
N ALA A 570 41.08 -4.59 -3.03
CA ALA A 570 42.49 -4.56 -3.44
C ALA A 570 42.71 -4.46 -4.97
N ARG A 571 41.78 -4.98 -5.78
CA ARG A 571 41.85 -4.92 -7.25
C ARG A 571 41.39 -3.60 -7.86
N ASN A 572 40.50 -2.86 -7.17
CA ASN A 572 39.81 -1.70 -7.74
C ASN A 572 40.23 -0.37 -7.09
N ILE A 573 40.84 -0.40 -5.90
CA ILE A 573 41.20 0.80 -5.13
C ILE A 573 42.01 1.83 -5.94
N VAL A 574 42.95 1.36 -6.78
CA VAL A 574 43.75 2.25 -7.66
C VAL A 574 42.85 2.96 -8.66
N ALA A 575 42.00 2.22 -9.37
CA ALA A 575 41.06 2.80 -10.33
C ALA A 575 40.05 3.74 -9.65
N THR A 576 39.65 3.45 -8.42
CA THR A 576 38.78 4.33 -7.62
C THR A 576 39.47 5.67 -7.32
N CYS A 577 40.72 5.65 -6.85
CA CYS A 577 41.49 6.88 -6.61
C CYS A 577 41.76 7.64 -7.93
N GLN A 578 41.97 6.93 -9.03
CA GLN A 578 42.23 7.53 -10.35
C GLN A 578 41.08 8.37 -10.91
N LYS A 579 39.86 8.22 -10.38
CA LYS A 579 38.73 9.09 -10.75
C LYS A 579 38.98 10.57 -10.43
N CYS A 580 39.78 10.85 -9.39
CA CYS A 580 40.12 12.22 -8.98
C CYS A 580 41.63 12.47 -8.99
N HIS A 581 42.45 11.42 -8.90
CA HIS A 581 43.91 11.47 -8.88
C HIS A 581 44.49 10.65 -10.03
N GLU A 582 44.59 11.23 -11.23
CA GLU A 582 45.02 10.53 -12.46
C GLU A 582 46.33 9.71 -12.27
N ASP A 583 47.29 10.25 -11.52
CA ASP A 583 48.59 9.61 -11.24
C ASP A 583 48.59 8.62 -10.06
N ALA A 584 47.42 8.27 -9.52
CA ALA A 584 47.32 7.35 -8.39
C ALA A 584 47.84 5.96 -8.76
N ASN A 585 48.64 5.39 -7.87
CA ASN A 585 49.26 4.07 -7.99
C ASN A 585 49.11 3.27 -6.68
N ALA A 586 49.51 2.01 -6.66
CA ALA A 586 49.34 1.13 -5.50
C ALA A 586 50.00 1.65 -4.20
N ARG A 587 51.09 2.44 -4.29
CA ARG A 587 51.69 3.06 -3.10
C ARG A 587 50.85 4.24 -2.60
N PHE A 588 50.29 5.01 -3.52
CA PHE A 588 49.38 6.11 -3.20
C PHE A 588 48.14 5.62 -2.45
N THR A 589 47.56 4.49 -2.88
CA THR A 589 46.40 3.88 -2.23
C THR A 589 46.70 3.25 -0.86
N GLY A 590 47.97 3.19 -0.46
CA GLY A 590 48.36 2.72 0.88
C GLY A 590 48.06 3.71 2.01
N TYR A 591 47.50 4.89 1.68
CA TYR A 591 47.04 5.87 2.67
C TYR A 591 45.88 5.30 3.51
N LEU A 592 46.05 5.29 4.83
CA LEU A 592 45.06 4.75 5.76
C LEU A 592 43.99 5.81 6.08
N THR A 593 42.84 5.72 5.40
CA THR A 593 41.75 6.71 5.48
C THR A 593 40.91 6.66 6.76
N HIS A 594 40.97 5.56 7.53
CA HIS A 594 40.26 5.43 8.81
C HIS A 594 41.21 5.12 9.98
N ALA A 595 42.50 5.40 9.84
CA ALA A 595 43.46 5.19 10.93
C ALA A 595 43.24 6.19 12.07
N THR A 596 43.34 5.69 13.30
CA THR A 596 43.21 6.50 14.52
C THR A 596 44.42 6.33 15.41
N HIS A 597 44.79 7.40 16.12
CA HIS A 597 45.87 7.38 17.11
C HIS A 597 45.38 6.88 18.48
N HIS A 598 44.09 6.57 18.64
CA HIS A 598 43.53 6.02 19.89
C HIS A 598 43.70 4.51 20.01
N ASP A 599 43.82 3.79 18.89
CA ASP A 599 43.98 2.34 18.85
C ASP A 599 45.47 1.97 18.75
N ARG A 600 46.07 1.69 19.91
CA ARG A 600 47.48 1.30 20.02
C ARG A 600 47.77 -0.05 19.37
N ASP A 601 46.77 -0.94 19.32
CA ASP A 601 46.97 -2.31 18.85
C ASP A 601 46.93 -2.39 17.33
N LYS A 602 46.01 -1.66 16.68
CA LYS A 602 45.98 -1.55 15.20
C LYS A 602 46.98 -0.56 14.64
N PHE A 603 47.24 0.57 15.31
CA PHE A 603 48.07 1.66 14.77
C PHE A 603 49.16 2.13 15.75
N PRO A 604 50.09 1.26 16.18
CA PRO A 604 51.08 1.56 17.22
C PRO A 604 51.99 2.74 16.84
N ILE A 605 52.44 2.81 15.59
CA ILE A 605 53.32 3.88 15.11
C ILE A 605 52.61 5.24 15.18
N LEU A 606 51.33 5.29 14.81
CA LEU A 606 50.53 6.51 14.83
C LEU A 606 50.28 6.98 16.27
N TYR A 607 49.96 6.06 17.19
CA TYR A 607 49.76 6.34 18.61
C TYR A 607 50.98 7.03 19.23
N TYR A 608 52.16 6.43 19.12
CA TYR A 608 53.38 6.97 19.73
C TYR A 608 53.83 8.28 19.08
N THR A 609 53.71 8.38 17.75
CA THR A 609 54.06 9.61 17.03
C THR A 609 53.18 10.78 17.45
N TYR A 610 51.87 10.54 17.60
CA TYR A 610 50.93 11.57 18.04
C TYR A 610 51.29 12.09 19.44
N TRP A 611 51.49 11.19 20.40
CA TRP A 611 51.84 11.58 21.77
C TRP A 611 53.18 12.29 21.83
N PHE A 612 54.20 11.80 21.12
CA PHE A 612 55.50 12.45 21.05
C PHE A 612 55.39 13.88 20.51
N MET A 613 54.71 14.08 19.37
CA MET A 613 54.57 15.40 18.75
C MET A 613 53.72 16.34 19.61
N THR A 614 52.68 15.82 20.25
CA THR A 614 51.80 16.62 21.13
C THR A 614 52.54 17.05 22.39
N THR A 615 53.26 16.15 23.04
CA THR A 615 54.10 16.48 24.20
C THR A 615 55.19 17.48 23.83
N LEU A 616 55.86 17.30 22.69
CA LEU A 616 56.85 18.26 22.19
C LEU A 616 56.24 19.65 22.01
N LEU A 617 55.09 19.73 21.35
CA LEU A 617 54.37 20.98 21.10
C LEU A 617 54.01 21.69 22.43
N ILE A 618 53.34 20.98 23.35
CA ILE A 618 52.91 21.54 24.63
C ILE A 618 54.12 21.99 25.45
N SER A 619 55.21 21.21 25.45
CA SER A 619 56.43 21.54 26.19
C SER A 619 57.10 22.80 25.66
N VAL A 620 57.23 22.92 24.33
CA VAL A 620 57.85 24.10 23.68
C VAL A 620 57.00 25.35 23.91
N PHE A 621 55.69 25.29 23.64
CA PHE A 621 54.80 26.44 23.86
C PHE A 621 54.69 26.83 25.33
N GLY A 622 54.65 25.85 26.24
CA GLY A 622 54.66 26.10 27.68
C GLY A 622 55.94 26.78 28.13
N PHE A 623 57.10 26.22 27.76
CA PHE A 623 58.40 26.78 28.13
C PHE A 623 58.61 28.21 27.58
N PHE A 624 58.45 28.40 26.28
CA PHE A 624 58.67 29.72 25.66
C PHE A 624 57.57 30.73 26.00
N GLY A 625 56.33 30.28 26.22
CA GLY A 625 55.25 31.12 26.69
C GLY A 625 55.52 31.68 28.09
N VAL A 626 55.87 30.81 29.04
CA VAL A 626 56.25 31.22 30.40
C VAL A 626 57.49 32.11 30.37
N HIS A 627 58.51 31.75 29.59
CA HIS A 627 59.70 32.58 29.40
C HIS A 627 59.34 34.00 28.93
N THR A 628 58.46 34.12 27.92
CA THR A 628 58.04 35.41 27.37
C THR A 628 57.23 36.22 28.39
N LEU A 629 56.34 35.58 29.13
CA LEU A 629 55.54 36.22 30.19
C LEU A 629 56.43 36.73 31.35
N LEU A 630 57.49 36.02 31.70
CA LEU A 630 58.46 36.46 32.70
C LEU A 630 59.39 37.57 32.16
N TRP A 631 59.72 37.53 30.87
CA TRP A 631 60.58 38.51 30.22
C TRP A 631 59.89 39.86 29.98
N LEU A 632 58.59 39.84 29.63
CA LEU A 632 57.86 41.03 29.18
C LEU A 632 57.83 42.19 30.21
N PRO A 633 57.50 41.98 31.50
CA PRO A 633 57.47 43.07 32.48
C PRO A 633 58.84 43.73 32.67
N ARG A 634 59.90 42.92 32.71
CA ARG A 634 61.28 43.37 32.88
C ARG A 634 61.80 44.08 31.63
N SER A 635 61.41 43.63 30.45
CA SER A 635 61.72 44.29 29.18
C SER A 635 61.06 45.67 29.11
N ILE A 636 59.78 45.78 29.49
CA ILE A 636 59.06 47.07 29.57
C ILE A 636 59.72 48.00 30.60
N GLN A 637 60.11 47.48 31.77
CA GLN A 637 60.86 48.24 32.77
C GLN A 637 62.19 48.73 32.20
N GLY A 638 62.96 47.86 31.54
CA GLY A 638 64.23 48.20 30.89
C GLY A 638 64.08 49.24 29.79
N ILE A 639 63.00 49.22 29.00
CA ILE A 639 62.69 50.25 28.00
C ILE A 639 62.40 51.59 28.69
N ARG A 640 61.65 51.61 29.80
CA ARG A 640 61.38 52.83 30.57
C ARG A 640 62.66 53.41 31.15
N GLU A 641 63.48 52.59 31.79
CA GLU A 641 64.78 52.98 32.35
C GLU A 641 65.74 53.47 31.26
N ARG A 642 65.76 52.80 30.10
CA ARG A 642 66.57 53.22 28.96
C ARG A 642 66.10 54.55 28.38
N LYS A 643 64.79 54.78 28.27
CA LYS A 643 64.23 56.07 27.82
C LYS A 643 64.59 57.21 28.79
N GLN A 644 64.60 56.93 30.10
CA GLN A 644 65.07 57.87 31.12
C GLN A 644 66.57 58.14 31.02
N ARG A 645 67.39 57.10 30.81
CA ARG A 645 68.85 57.25 30.59
C ARG A 645 69.17 57.98 29.29
N GLU A 646 68.43 57.72 28.22
CA GLU A 646 68.57 58.41 26.94
C GLU A 646 68.16 59.89 27.05
N ALA A 647 67.08 60.20 27.77
CA ALA A 647 66.70 61.58 28.08
C ALA A 647 67.79 62.31 28.87
N LYS A 648 68.38 61.65 29.89
CA LYS A 648 69.52 62.19 30.65
C LYS A 648 70.77 62.38 29.78
N ALA A 649 71.12 61.40 28.96
CA ALA A 649 72.29 61.46 28.07
C ALA A 649 72.15 62.55 27.00
N HIS A 650 70.94 62.77 26.48
CA HIS A 650 70.63 63.84 25.52
C HIS A 650 70.72 65.23 26.17
N ALA A 651 70.35 65.35 27.45
CA ALA A 651 70.56 66.56 28.24
C ALA A 651 72.04 66.82 28.61
N SER A 652 72.89 65.77 28.53
CA SER A 652 74.31 65.83 28.92
C SER A 652 75.29 65.98 27.74
N GLY A 653 74.80 66.10 26.49
CA GLY A 653 75.63 66.31 25.30
C GLY A 653 76.56 65.15 24.89
N MET A 654 76.36 63.93 25.40
CA MET A 654 77.22 62.78 25.06
C MET A 654 76.94 62.24 23.64
N SER A 655 78.01 61.96 22.87
CA SER A 655 77.90 61.36 21.54
C SER A 655 77.52 59.87 21.60
N LYS A 656 76.61 59.44 20.73
CA LYS A 656 76.15 58.04 20.64
C LYS A 656 77.02 57.25 19.67
N TYR A 657 77.59 56.14 20.12
CA TYR A 657 78.20 55.12 19.25
C TYR A 657 77.16 54.04 18.92
N TYR A 658 76.91 53.78 17.63
CA TYR A 658 76.03 52.71 17.17
C TYR A 658 76.86 51.54 16.64
N ILE A 659 76.67 50.35 17.20
CA ILE A 659 77.33 49.11 16.75
C ILE A 659 76.39 48.39 15.78
N GLN A 660 76.83 48.19 14.53
CA GLN A 660 76.05 47.42 13.55
C GLN A 660 76.16 45.91 13.85
N ARG A 661 75.13 45.37 14.51
CA ARG A 661 75.08 43.95 14.91
C ARG A 661 74.78 42.99 13.75
N PHE A 662 73.98 43.41 12.77
CA PHE A 662 73.55 42.57 11.64
C PHE A 662 73.74 43.26 10.28
N THR A 663 74.23 42.51 9.30
CA THR A 663 74.35 42.95 7.90
C THR A 663 72.99 43.04 7.22
N THR A 664 72.88 43.81 6.14
CA THR A 664 71.62 43.97 5.37
C THR A 664 71.13 42.64 4.81
N SER A 665 72.05 41.80 4.30
CA SER A 665 71.72 40.46 3.81
C SER A 665 71.11 39.59 4.90
N GLN A 666 71.71 39.56 6.11
CA GLN A 666 71.15 38.80 7.23
C GLN A 666 69.78 39.30 7.65
N ARG A 667 69.54 40.62 7.66
CA ARG A 667 68.23 41.21 7.97
C ARG A 667 67.18 40.79 6.94
N LEU A 668 67.50 40.85 5.65
CA LEU A 668 66.60 40.41 4.59
C LEU A 668 66.28 38.91 4.69
N THR A 669 67.29 38.08 4.92
CA THR A 669 67.08 36.64 5.17
C THR A 669 66.12 36.40 6.35
N HIS A 670 66.28 37.16 7.45
CA HIS A 670 65.37 37.04 8.60
C HIS A 670 63.95 37.48 8.28
N ILE A 671 63.76 38.55 7.51
CA ILE A 671 62.43 38.99 7.06
C ILE A 671 61.76 37.88 6.25
N PHE A 672 62.47 37.26 5.31
CA PHE A 672 61.95 36.12 4.55
C PHE A 672 61.61 34.93 5.44
N VAL A 673 62.46 34.61 6.43
CA VAL A 673 62.18 33.55 7.41
C VAL A 673 60.89 33.85 8.17
N ILE A 674 60.73 35.06 8.69
CA ILE A 674 59.55 35.45 9.47
C ILE A 674 58.28 35.34 8.61
N ILE A 675 58.28 35.93 7.42
CA ILE A 675 57.11 35.95 6.55
C ILE A 675 56.73 34.53 6.11
N SER A 676 57.70 33.74 5.64
CA SER A 676 57.43 32.38 5.17
C SER A 676 57.06 31.43 6.31
N PHE A 677 57.71 31.50 7.47
CA PHE A 677 57.38 30.68 8.62
C PHE A 677 55.97 31.00 9.14
N LEU A 678 55.63 32.29 9.30
CA LEU A 678 54.29 32.68 9.73
C LEU A 678 53.22 32.28 8.71
N ALA A 679 53.50 32.38 7.41
CA ALA A 679 52.58 31.91 6.37
C ALA A 679 52.40 30.39 6.40
N LEU A 680 53.49 29.60 6.56
CA LEU A 680 53.43 28.15 6.69
C LEU A 680 52.70 27.71 7.96
N ALA A 681 52.98 28.37 9.09
CA ALA A 681 52.30 28.09 10.35
C ALA A 681 50.81 28.43 10.27
N LEU A 682 50.46 29.59 9.72
CA LEU A 682 49.06 29.99 9.52
C LEU A 682 48.33 28.97 8.65
N THR A 683 48.82 28.72 7.44
CA THR A 683 48.21 27.75 6.50
C THR A 683 48.12 26.33 7.07
N GLY A 684 49.11 25.89 7.86
CA GLY A 684 49.06 24.60 8.55
C GLY A 684 48.06 24.56 9.71
N MET A 685 47.91 25.65 10.47
CA MET A 685 46.91 25.75 11.55
C MET A 685 45.48 25.68 11.03
N LEU A 686 45.19 26.30 9.88
CA LEU A 686 43.88 26.22 9.24
C LEU A 686 43.46 24.77 8.99
N LEU A 687 44.40 23.94 8.54
CA LEU A 687 44.15 22.52 8.31
C LEU A 687 44.04 21.71 9.61
N LYS A 688 44.86 22.03 10.62
CA LYS A 688 44.81 21.36 11.94
C LYS A 688 43.48 21.62 12.66
N PHE A 689 42.91 22.81 12.48
CA PHE A 689 41.70 23.26 13.16
C PHE A 689 40.51 23.42 12.20
N SER A 690 40.43 22.57 11.18
CA SER A 690 39.41 22.59 10.12
C SER A 690 37.96 22.64 10.61
N GLY A 691 37.67 22.06 11.79
CA GLY A 691 36.34 22.07 12.39
C GLY A 691 35.93 23.37 13.09
N LEU A 692 36.85 24.34 13.24
CA LEU A 692 36.56 25.62 13.93
C LEU A 692 36.15 26.71 12.93
N SER A 693 35.15 27.52 13.29
CA SER A 693 34.60 28.57 12.43
C SER A 693 35.61 29.63 12.00
N TRP A 694 36.55 29.99 12.88
CA TRP A 694 37.62 30.95 12.55
C TRP A 694 38.56 30.42 11.45
N ALA A 695 38.79 29.11 11.39
CA ALA A 695 39.66 28.52 10.37
C ALA A 695 39.00 28.63 8.99
N ARG A 696 37.70 28.35 8.91
CA ARG A 696 36.91 28.51 7.68
C ARG A 696 36.93 29.95 7.18
N PHE A 697 36.67 30.92 8.06
CA PHE A 697 36.71 32.35 7.72
C PHE A 697 38.04 32.78 7.09
N ILE A 698 39.17 32.35 7.67
CA ILE A 698 40.49 32.70 7.13
C ILE A 698 40.78 31.97 5.82
N VAL A 699 40.34 30.71 5.67
CA VAL A 699 40.44 29.97 4.40
C VAL A 699 39.67 30.68 3.29
N ASP A 700 38.45 31.13 3.55
CA ASP A 700 37.64 31.88 2.58
C ASP A 700 38.35 33.18 2.16
N LEU A 701 38.92 33.91 3.13
CA LEU A 701 39.72 35.12 2.86
C LEU A 701 40.95 34.85 1.99
N MET A 702 41.54 33.65 2.09
CA MET A 702 42.73 33.23 1.34
C MET A 702 42.38 32.64 -0.05
N GLY A 703 41.12 32.69 -0.48
CA GLY A 703 40.68 32.12 -1.76
C GLY A 703 40.35 30.62 -1.68
N GLY A 704 39.88 30.16 -0.52
CA GLY A 704 39.51 28.77 -0.28
C GLY A 704 40.69 27.84 0.01
N VAL A 705 40.40 26.54 0.11
CA VAL A 705 41.40 25.50 0.42
C VAL A 705 42.53 25.48 -0.62
N SER A 706 42.19 25.68 -1.91
CA SER A 706 43.15 25.77 -3.00
C SER A 706 44.09 26.97 -2.85
N GLY A 707 43.54 28.15 -2.51
CA GLY A 707 44.34 29.37 -2.28
C GLY A 707 45.28 29.23 -1.09
N ALA A 708 44.79 28.70 0.03
CA ALA A 708 45.62 28.39 1.20
C ALA A 708 46.75 27.41 0.85
N GLY A 709 46.47 26.40 0.02
CA GLY A 709 47.47 25.45 -0.48
C GLY A 709 48.53 26.09 -1.37
N LEU A 710 48.15 27.03 -2.25
CA LEU A 710 49.10 27.79 -3.07
C LEU A 710 50.03 28.67 -2.22
N ILE A 711 49.45 29.38 -1.24
CA ILE A 711 50.21 30.21 -0.30
C ILE A 711 51.18 29.34 0.50
N HIS A 712 50.76 28.15 0.95
CA HIS A 712 51.62 27.21 1.65
C HIS A 712 52.81 26.78 0.78
N ARG A 713 52.57 26.39 -0.47
CA ARG A 713 53.63 25.99 -1.42
C ARG A 713 54.60 27.14 -1.72
N PHE A 714 54.08 28.34 -1.93
CA PHE A 714 54.90 29.53 -2.16
C PHE A 714 55.80 29.84 -0.96
N ALA A 715 55.26 29.80 0.26
CA ALA A 715 56.02 29.99 1.48
C ALA A 715 57.07 28.88 1.71
N ALA A 716 56.78 27.64 1.30
CA ALA A 716 57.74 26.54 1.31
C ALA A 716 58.91 26.77 0.33
N ILE A 717 58.63 27.27 -0.88
CA ILE A 717 59.69 27.62 -1.87
C ILE A 717 60.62 28.69 -1.30
N ILE A 718 60.06 29.75 -0.68
CA ILE A 718 60.86 30.77 0.01
C ILE A 718 61.72 30.14 1.11
N THR A 719 61.15 29.17 1.84
CA THR A 719 61.86 28.44 2.90
C THR A 719 63.07 27.68 2.42
N PHE A 720 62.92 26.88 1.37
CA PHE A 720 64.05 26.20 0.75
C PHE A 720 65.06 27.17 0.14
N GLY A 721 64.59 28.28 -0.44
CA GLY A 721 65.44 29.33 -1.00
C GLY A 721 66.35 29.97 0.04
N TYR A 722 65.80 30.44 1.17
CA TYR A 722 66.63 31.05 2.20
C TYR A 722 67.49 30.00 2.93
N PHE A 723 67.04 28.74 3.05
CA PHE A 723 67.83 27.66 3.64
C PHE A 723 69.10 27.41 2.81
N ALA A 724 68.95 27.29 1.48
CA ALA A 724 70.08 27.15 0.57
C ALA A 724 71.01 28.36 0.62
N PHE A 725 70.45 29.58 0.65
CA PHE A 725 71.22 30.81 0.81
C PHE A 725 72.01 30.84 2.14
N HIS A 726 71.38 30.43 3.24
CA HIS A 726 72.01 30.38 4.55
C HIS A 726 73.16 29.37 4.58
N LEU A 727 72.94 28.17 4.03
CA LEU A 727 73.98 27.15 3.92
C LEU A 727 75.17 27.65 3.08
N PHE A 728 74.89 28.28 1.95
CA PHE A 728 75.92 28.91 1.12
C PHE A 728 76.68 30.02 1.88
N SER A 729 75.98 30.87 2.63
CA SER A 729 76.58 31.92 3.45
C SER A 729 77.53 31.35 4.52
N LEU A 730 77.14 30.24 5.17
CA LEU A 730 77.98 29.54 6.15
C LEU A 730 79.22 28.94 5.50
N ILE A 731 79.06 28.28 4.35
CA ILE A 731 80.19 27.70 3.58
C ILE A 731 81.17 28.80 3.15
N LYS A 732 80.64 29.92 2.63
CA LYS A 732 81.45 31.09 2.25
C LYS A 732 82.20 31.64 3.46
N LYS A 733 81.51 31.85 4.59
CA LYS A 733 82.14 32.36 5.82
C LYS A 733 83.23 31.44 6.36
N LYS A 734 83.03 30.11 6.29
CA LYS A 734 84.05 29.11 6.63
C LYS A 734 85.28 29.24 5.74
N ARG A 735 85.07 29.37 4.42
CA ARG A 735 86.14 29.53 3.42
C ARG A 735 86.90 30.85 3.62
N ASP A 736 86.20 31.95 3.81
CA ASP A 736 86.79 33.29 3.97
C ASP A 736 87.59 33.41 5.29
N ARG A 737 87.14 32.73 6.36
CA ARG A 737 87.80 32.77 7.68
C ARG A 737 88.72 31.58 7.97
N ARG A 738 88.90 30.64 7.02
CA ARG A 738 89.68 29.39 7.17
C ARG A 738 89.38 28.63 8.48
N MET A 739 88.11 28.56 8.87
CA MET A 739 87.71 27.93 10.13
C MET A 739 87.58 26.40 10.02
N SER A 740 88.01 25.67 11.06
CA SER A 740 87.72 24.24 11.20
C SER A 740 86.24 23.98 11.47
N ILE A 741 85.72 22.82 11.05
CA ILE A 741 84.33 22.42 11.31
C ILE A 741 84.07 22.32 12.83
N LYS A 742 85.07 21.86 13.59
CA LYS A 742 85.00 21.77 15.05
C LYS A 742 84.86 23.16 15.69
N ASP A 743 85.65 24.13 15.25
CA ASP A 743 85.59 25.50 15.80
C ASP A 743 84.30 26.23 15.41
N MET A 744 83.71 25.87 14.26
CA MET A 744 82.41 26.40 13.84
C MET A 744 81.25 25.86 14.70
N LEU A 745 81.32 24.59 15.11
CA LEU A 745 80.26 23.91 15.86
C LEU A 745 80.43 23.99 17.39
N SER A 746 81.64 24.13 17.92
CA SER A 746 81.88 24.11 19.37
C SER A 746 82.79 25.24 19.86
N GLY A 747 83.14 26.20 19.00
CA GLY A 747 83.91 27.37 19.40
C GLY A 747 83.09 28.35 20.27
N PRO A 748 83.75 29.28 20.98
CA PRO A 748 83.09 30.25 21.86
C PRO A 748 82.15 31.24 21.14
N ASN A 749 82.25 31.33 19.80
CA ASN A 749 81.35 32.10 18.94
C ASN A 749 80.42 31.20 18.11
N SER A 750 80.25 29.94 18.52
CA SER A 750 79.35 29.01 17.83
C SER A 750 77.89 29.41 18.05
N LEU A 751 77.07 29.12 17.04
CA LEU A 751 75.60 29.22 17.13
C LEU A 751 74.98 27.95 17.71
N MET A 752 75.79 26.95 18.06
CA MET A 752 75.34 25.70 18.67
C MET A 752 75.43 25.74 20.19
N PHE A 753 74.52 25.00 20.81
CA PHE A 753 74.38 24.91 22.25
C PHE A 753 75.69 24.49 22.91
N ASN A 754 76.16 25.30 23.85
CA ASN A 754 77.40 25.09 24.59
C ASN A 754 77.20 25.40 26.09
N LEU A 755 78.22 25.13 26.90
CA LEU A 755 78.16 25.31 28.36
C LEU A 755 77.95 26.77 28.80
N GLN A 756 78.31 27.75 27.97
CA GLN A 756 78.03 29.16 28.24
C GLN A 756 76.52 29.43 28.17
N ASP A 757 75.80 28.80 27.24
CA ASP A 757 74.35 28.97 27.10
C ASP A 757 73.60 28.51 28.37
N LEU A 758 74.06 27.43 29.02
CA LEU A 758 73.51 26.99 30.31
C LEU A 758 73.74 28.01 31.43
N LYS A 759 74.93 28.63 31.47
CA LYS A 759 75.25 29.68 32.45
C LYS A 759 74.42 30.92 32.21
N ASP A 760 74.31 31.34 30.95
CA ASP A 760 73.53 32.51 30.54
C ASP A 760 72.04 32.29 30.74
N PHE A 761 71.54 31.06 30.55
CA PHE A 761 70.17 30.69 30.90
C PHE A 761 69.90 30.84 32.40
N GLY A 762 70.81 30.32 33.25
CA GLY A 762 70.72 30.50 34.70
C GLY A 762 70.75 31.98 35.12
N ALA A 763 71.60 32.79 34.47
CA ALA A 763 71.65 34.24 34.70
C ALA A 763 70.35 34.93 34.25
N THR A 764 69.77 34.51 33.12
CA THR A 764 68.49 35.03 32.61
C THR A 764 67.34 34.71 33.56
N LEU A 765 67.30 33.49 34.13
CA LEU A 765 66.32 33.14 35.15
C LEU A 765 66.46 34.00 36.41
N LYS A 766 67.69 34.21 36.90
CA LYS A 766 67.93 35.11 38.04
C LYS A 766 67.45 36.54 37.75
N TRP A 767 67.70 37.04 36.54
CA TRP A 767 67.24 38.36 36.10
C TRP A 767 65.70 38.47 36.07
N PHE A 768 64.98 37.43 35.62
CA PHE A 768 63.51 37.41 35.66
C PHE A 768 62.96 37.61 37.07
N PHE A 769 63.54 36.92 38.06
CA PHE A 769 63.11 37.00 39.46
C PHE A 769 63.76 38.14 40.25
N GLY A 770 64.65 38.94 39.64
CA GLY A 770 65.33 40.05 40.31
C GLY A 770 66.41 39.65 41.29
N LEU A 771 66.94 38.44 41.12
CA LEU A 771 67.99 37.83 41.95
C LEU A 771 69.37 37.89 41.27
N GLY A 772 69.53 38.68 40.21
CA GLY A 772 70.73 38.74 39.37
C GLY A 772 70.97 40.10 38.74
#